data_AF-A0A1A6GLJ1-F1
#
_entry.id   AF-A0A1A6GLJ1-F1
#
_cell.length_a   1.000
_cell.length_b   1.000
_cell.length_c   1.000
_cell.angle_alpha   90.00
_cell.angle_beta   90.00
_cell.angle_gamma   90.00
#
_symmetry.space_group_name_H-M   'P 1'
#
loop_
_entity.id
_entity.type
_entity.pdbx_description
1 polymer ?
#
loop_
_entity_poly.entity_id
_entity_poly.type
_entity_poly.pdbx_seq_one_letter_code
_entity_poly.pdbx_strand_id
1 'polypeptide(L)'
;MVAPPCPKGYFPCGNLTKCLPRAFHCDGVDDCGNGADEDNCVLSQYPQHCYCRENELECVQANLRAVPEVSSNVTLLSLKKNKIHSLPVKVFSKYTELKKIYLQHNCISHISRKAFFGLYNLQILNVSNTGNILMCLVRILDDNPITRVSQRSFTGLNSLFFLSMVSNQLEVLPERLCAQMPGLNWMDLANNEIKYLTNSTFVTCDSLTVLFLPRNQIGFVPEKTFSSLKNLGELDLSSNMITKLPAHVFSNLHLLQKLNLSSNPLLYVHKNQFGSLKQLQSLDLERIEIPNIDTGMFQSMRSLSHIYLRTFRYCSYVPHVRICMPSTDGISSSEDLLANSILRVSVWVIAFITSIGNFLVIAVRSLVKAENTTHAMSIKILCCADCLMGVYLFFLGVFDIKYRGQYQKYALLWMESVPCRLLGFLATLSTEVSVLLLTFLTLEKFLVIVFPFSNLRLGKRQTAVALASIWGLGFLIAAIPFTSEDYFGNFYGKNGVCFPLHYDQAEDFGSRGYSLGIFLGMNLLAFLIIVFSYVAMFCSIQKTALQTSEVRSHIGKEVAVANRFFFIVFSDAICWIPVFVLKILSLLQVEVPVVFFLPVNSALNPILYTLTTSFFKDKLKQLLHKHRRKSIFKVKKKSLSTSIVWTDDSSLKLGVLNRIALGDSIMKPVSP
;
A
#
# COMPACT_ATOMS: atom_id res chain seq x y z
N MET A 1 -13.20 11.97 62.72
CA MET A 1 -14.07 11.30 61.73
C MET A 1 -14.03 12.14 60.47
N VAL A 2 -13.42 11.65 59.40
CA VAL A 2 -13.33 12.37 58.12
C VAL A 2 -14.64 12.12 57.37
N ALA A 3 -15.38 13.19 57.03
CA ALA A 3 -16.61 13.08 56.26
C ALA A 3 -16.34 12.42 54.88
N PRO A 4 -17.28 11.64 54.33
CA PRO A 4 -17.08 10.98 53.04
C PRO A 4 -16.82 12.01 51.93
N PRO A 5 -15.96 11.71 50.94
CA PRO A 5 -15.63 12.65 49.87
C PRO A 5 -16.88 12.96 49.03
N CYS A 6 -17.14 14.25 48.81
CA CYS A 6 -18.26 14.71 47.99
C CYS A 6 -18.15 14.21 46.53
N PRO A 7 -19.28 13.98 45.85
CA PRO A 7 -19.32 13.59 44.43
C PRO A 7 -18.70 14.65 43.50
N LYS A 8 -18.24 14.24 42.31
CA LYS A 8 -17.62 15.14 41.32
C LYS A 8 -18.56 16.32 40.99
N GLY A 9 -18.05 17.54 41.16
CA GLY A 9 -18.80 18.79 40.96
C GLY A 9 -19.27 19.47 42.26
N TYR A 10 -19.10 18.83 43.41
CA TYR A 10 -19.48 19.35 44.73
C TYR A 10 -18.26 19.54 45.63
N PHE A 11 -18.32 20.43 46.62
CA PHE A 11 -17.30 20.63 47.65
C PHE A 11 -17.92 20.53 49.06
N PRO A 12 -17.14 20.09 50.07
CA PRO A 12 -17.62 19.96 51.43
C PRO A 12 -17.64 21.31 52.15
N CYS A 13 -18.69 21.58 52.92
CA CYS A 13 -18.80 22.74 53.83
C CYS A 13 -17.95 22.56 55.10
N GLY A 14 -16.63 22.37 54.93
CA GLY A 14 -15.68 22.14 56.02
C GLY A 14 -16.02 20.89 56.85
N ASN A 15 -16.34 21.11 58.14
CA ASN A 15 -16.69 20.03 59.08
C ASN A 15 -18.16 19.57 59.01
N LEU A 16 -18.98 20.17 58.14
CA LEU A 16 -20.36 19.77 57.93
C LEU A 16 -20.43 18.59 56.95
N THR A 17 -21.41 17.70 57.13
CA THR A 17 -21.72 16.61 56.18
C THR A 17 -22.45 17.09 54.92
N LYS A 18 -22.54 18.42 54.72
CA LYS A 18 -23.21 19.07 53.60
C LYS A 18 -22.21 19.28 52.46
N CYS A 19 -22.59 18.83 51.28
CA CYS A 19 -21.85 19.09 50.04
C CYS A 19 -22.63 20.11 49.22
N LEU A 20 -22.00 21.22 48.84
CA LEU A 20 -22.59 22.21 47.93
C LEU A 20 -22.02 22.04 46.52
N PRO A 21 -22.80 22.34 45.47
CA PRO A 21 -22.25 22.51 44.14
C PRO A 21 -21.10 23.51 44.17
N ARG A 22 -20.00 23.25 43.48
CA ARG A 22 -18.83 24.15 43.43
C ARG A 22 -19.11 25.55 42.90
N ALA A 23 -20.28 25.80 42.32
CA ALA A 23 -20.71 27.13 41.91
C ALA A 23 -21.00 28.08 43.09
N PHE A 24 -21.27 27.52 44.28
CA PHE A 24 -21.55 28.24 45.54
C PHE A 24 -20.30 28.32 46.42
N HIS A 25 -19.12 28.39 45.83
CA HIS A 25 -17.84 28.54 46.55
C HIS A 25 -17.21 29.84 46.06
N CYS A 26 -16.92 30.78 46.96
CA CYS A 26 -16.46 32.13 46.65
C CYS A 26 -17.49 32.94 45.83
N ASP A 27 -18.79 32.78 46.10
CA ASP A 27 -19.84 33.56 45.44
C ASP A 27 -20.31 34.77 46.28
N GLY A 28 -19.72 34.95 47.46
CA GLY A 28 -19.99 36.06 48.37
C GLY A 28 -21.25 35.87 49.20
N VAL A 29 -21.84 34.68 49.21
CA VAL A 29 -23.00 34.29 50.00
C VAL A 29 -22.63 33.10 50.89
N ASP A 30 -22.94 33.17 52.18
CA ASP A 30 -22.70 32.05 53.10
C ASP A 30 -23.79 30.96 52.93
N ASP A 31 -23.61 30.11 51.92
CA ASP A 31 -24.47 28.97 51.59
C ASP A 31 -24.18 27.75 52.47
N CYS A 32 -22.96 27.67 53.03
CA CYS A 32 -22.61 26.66 54.01
C CYS A 32 -23.19 26.95 55.41
N GLY A 33 -23.51 28.21 55.71
CA GLY A 33 -23.97 28.71 57.00
C GLY A 33 -22.86 28.81 58.06
N ASN A 34 -21.62 28.53 57.68
CA ASN A 34 -20.43 28.59 58.52
C ASN A 34 -19.26 29.32 57.85
N GLY A 35 -19.47 29.95 56.69
CA GLY A 35 -18.48 30.66 55.90
C GLY A 35 -17.41 29.79 55.25
N ALA A 36 -17.49 28.45 55.35
CA ALA A 36 -16.45 27.55 54.82
C ALA A 36 -16.38 27.52 53.29
N ASP A 37 -17.43 27.98 52.62
CA ASP A 37 -17.55 28.25 51.20
C ASP A 37 -16.87 29.54 50.75
N GLU A 38 -16.60 30.45 51.66
CA GLU A 38 -15.93 31.73 51.42
C GLU A 38 -14.48 31.75 51.96
N ASP A 39 -14.06 30.68 52.65
CA ASP A 39 -12.71 30.51 53.17
C ASP A 39 -11.73 30.00 52.10
N ASN A 40 -10.53 30.61 52.01
CA ASN A 40 -9.48 30.34 51.01
C ASN A 40 -9.79 30.76 49.55
N CYS A 41 -10.64 31.77 49.38
CA CYS A 41 -10.94 32.36 48.07
C CYS A 41 -9.83 33.30 47.57
N VAL A 42 -8.92 32.80 46.73
CA VAL A 42 -7.80 33.60 46.17
C VAL A 42 -8.26 34.49 44.99
N LEU A 43 -9.33 34.13 44.29
CA LEU A 43 -9.97 34.97 43.26
C LEU A 43 -11.34 35.44 43.78
N SER A 44 -11.54 36.75 43.87
CA SER A 44 -12.78 37.35 44.40
C SER A 44 -13.89 37.55 43.37
N GLN A 45 -13.62 37.30 42.08
CA GLN A 45 -14.58 37.54 41.00
C GLN A 45 -14.34 36.58 39.81
N TYR A 46 -15.30 35.69 39.53
CA TYR A 46 -15.34 34.85 38.32
C TYR A 46 -16.78 34.35 38.01
N PRO A 47 -17.10 33.91 36.78
CA PRO A 47 -18.47 33.46 36.42
C PRO A 47 -18.86 32.11 37.05
N GLN A 48 -20.14 31.94 37.43
CA GLN A 48 -20.67 30.72 38.09
C GLN A 48 -20.53 29.41 37.29
N HIS A 49 -20.31 29.49 35.97
CA HIS A 49 -20.08 28.31 35.10
C HIS A 49 -18.61 28.04 34.79
N CYS A 50 -17.69 28.71 35.50
CA CYS A 50 -16.26 28.52 35.37
C CYS A 50 -15.69 27.78 36.57
N TYR A 51 -14.73 26.90 36.31
CA TYR A 51 -14.01 26.17 37.32
C TYR A 51 -12.76 26.95 37.74
N CYS A 52 -12.65 27.27 39.03
CA CYS A 52 -11.49 27.95 39.61
C CYS A 52 -10.62 26.96 40.39
N ARG A 53 -9.30 27.06 40.21
CA ARG A 53 -8.29 26.38 41.04
C ARG A 53 -7.15 27.35 41.33
N GLU A 54 -7.01 27.79 42.57
CA GLU A 54 -6.02 28.81 42.96
C GLU A 54 -6.15 30.07 42.09
N ASN A 55 -5.15 30.40 41.27
CA ASN A 55 -5.16 31.54 40.33
C ASN A 55 -5.42 31.10 38.88
N GLU A 56 -5.87 29.87 38.66
CA GLU A 56 -6.18 29.31 37.35
C GLU A 56 -7.69 29.22 37.14
N LEU A 57 -8.19 29.83 36.07
CA LEU A 57 -9.61 29.88 35.75
C LEU A 57 -9.91 29.13 34.44
N GLU A 58 -10.79 28.14 34.52
CA GLU A 58 -11.25 27.30 33.42
C GLU A 58 -12.74 27.45 33.14
N CYS A 59 -13.07 28.23 32.12
CA CYS A 59 -14.42 28.44 31.61
C CYS A 59 -14.62 27.64 30.32
N VAL A 60 -14.79 26.32 30.43
CA VAL A 60 -14.99 25.45 29.24
C VAL A 60 -16.47 25.20 29.01
N GLN A 61 -16.98 25.48 27.79
CA GLN A 61 -18.38 25.24 27.42
C GLN A 61 -19.40 26.07 28.25
N ALA A 62 -18.99 27.25 28.70
CA ALA A 62 -19.81 28.16 29.50
C ALA A 62 -20.74 29.07 28.66
N ASN A 63 -20.85 28.85 27.34
CA ASN A 63 -21.65 29.65 26.41
C ASN A 63 -21.32 31.17 26.40
N LEU A 64 -20.09 31.55 26.77
CA LEU A 64 -19.67 32.95 26.85
C LEU A 64 -19.60 33.59 25.46
N ARG A 65 -20.16 34.80 25.31
CA ARG A 65 -20.13 35.58 24.05
C ARG A 65 -19.01 36.63 23.99
N ALA A 66 -18.44 36.96 25.15
CA ALA A 66 -17.35 37.90 25.32
C ALA A 66 -16.41 37.41 26.44
N VAL A 67 -15.25 38.02 26.58
CA VAL A 67 -14.32 37.77 27.69
C VAL A 67 -14.98 38.26 28.99
N PRO A 68 -15.14 37.42 30.02
CA PRO A 68 -15.75 37.82 31.29
C PRO A 68 -14.82 38.74 32.10
N GLU A 69 -15.39 39.57 32.97
CA GLU A 69 -14.62 40.27 34.00
C GLU A 69 -14.23 39.28 35.10
N VAL A 70 -12.93 39.22 35.41
CA VAL A 70 -12.36 38.30 36.41
C VAL A 70 -11.37 39.06 37.31
N SER A 71 -10.91 38.43 38.38
CA SER A 71 -9.91 39.02 39.27
C SER A 71 -8.56 39.28 38.56
N SER A 72 -7.82 40.32 38.98
CA SER A 72 -6.59 40.78 38.32
C SER A 72 -5.37 39.87 38.53
N ASN A 73 -5.39 39.05 39.58
CA ASN A 73 -4.34 38.10 39.97
C ASN A 73 -4.41 36.75 39.23
N VAL A 74 -5.29 36.60 38.23
CA VAL A 74 -5.41 35.38 37.42
C VAL A 74 -4.13 35.12 36.62
N THR A 75 -3.61 33.90 36.73
CA THR A 75 -2.39 33.44 36.05
C THR A 75 -2.68 32.58 34.81
N LEU A 76 -3.80 31.87 34.78
CA LEU A 76 -4.26 31.08 33.64
C LEU A 76 -5.73 31.39 33.36
N LEU A 77 -6.05 31.71 32.10
CA LEU A 77 -7.42 31.93 31.66
C LEU A 77 -7.75 31.04 30.46
N SER A 78 -8.57 30.03 30.70
CA SER A 78 -9.02 29.07 29.69
C SER A 78 -10.48 29.34 29.34
N LEU A 79 -10.74 29.86 28.15
CA LEU A 79 -12.06 30.21 27.61
C LEU A 79 -12.45 29.29 26.46
N LYS A 80 -12.08 28.01 26.55
CA LYS A 80 -12.22 27.02 25.47
C LYS A 80 -13.70 26.69 25.20
N LYS A 81 -14.04 26.38 23.94
CA LYS A 81 -15.38 25.89 23.55
C LYS A 81 -16.50 26.86 23.92
N ASN A 82 -16.28 28.16 23.78
CA ASN A 82 -17.29 29.20 24.00
C ASN A 82 -17.74 29.81 22.66
N LYS A 83 -18.51 30.90 22.72
CA LYS A 83 -19.09 31.60 21.56
C LYS A 83 -18.52 33.02 21.45
N ILE A 84 -17.25 33.21 21.81
CA ILE A 84 -16.60 34.52 21.78
C ILE A 84 -16.34 34.91 20.31
N HIS A 85 -16.80 36.10 19.91
CA HIS A 85 -16.74 36.56 18.52
C HIS A 85 -15.59 37.54 18.23
N SER A 86 -15.23 38.40 19.17
CA SER A 86 -14.18 39.41 18.95
C SER A 86 -13.39 39.71 20.21
N LEU A 87 -12.14 40.12 20.02
CA LEU A 87 -11.25 40.58 21.09
C LEU A 87 -11.04 42.10 20.96
N PRO A 88 -11.75 42.91 21.76
CA PRO A 88 -11.69 44.36 21.69
C PRO A 88 -10.35 44.91 22.23
N VAL A 89 -10.13 46.20 22.03
CA VAL A 89 -8.94 46.92 22.49
C VAL A 89 -8.75 46.78 24.00
N LYS A 90 -7.54 46.43 24.46
CA LYS A 90 -7.14 46.39 25.88
C LYS A 90 -7.99 45.46 26.77
N VAL A 91 -8.67 44.47 26.19
CA VAL A 91 -9.56 43.55 26.94
C VAL A 91 -8.86 42.81 28.07
N PHE A 92 -7.56 42.51 27.93
CA PHE A 92 -6.77 41.83 28.95
C PHE A 92 -5.85 42.75 29.77
N SER A 93 -5.95 44.08 29.61
CA SER A 93 -4.99 45.02 30.21
C SER A 93 -5.00 45.07 31.74
N LYS A 94 -6.09 44.62 32.38
CA LYS A 94 -6.21 44.50 33.84
C LYS A 94 -5.50 43.26 34.43
N TYR A 95 -5.09 42.29 33.60
CA TYR A 95 -4.60 40.98 34.04
C TYR A 95 -3.08 40.82 33.82
N THR A 96 -2.26 41.60 34.53
CA THR A 96 -0.80 41.65 34.31
C THR A 96 -0.05 40.38 34.69
N GLU A 97 -0.60 39.58 35.61
CA GLU A 97 0.00 38.34 36.11
C GLU A 97 -0.26 37.12 35.22
N LEU A 98 -0.97 37.33 34.11
CA LEU A 98 -1.51 36.27 33.28
C LEU A 98 -0.41 35.66 32.40
N LYS A 99 -0.17 34.35 32.58
CA LYS A 99 0.88 33.55 31.92
C LYS A 99 0.32 32.71 30.77
N LYS A 100 -0.92 32.25 30.83
CA LYS A 100 -1.48 31.31 29.83
C LYS A 100 -2.91 31.70 29.44
N ILE A 101 -3.14 31.89 28.14
CA ILE A 101 -4.47 32.14 27.57
C ILE A 101 -4.83 31.04 26.57
N TYR A 102 -5.99 30.41 26.77
CA TYR A 102 -6.56 29.47 25.83
C TYR A 102 -7.92 29.95 25.32
N LEU A 103 -7.99 30.29 24.04
CA LEU A 103 -9.20 30.77 23.34
C LEU A 103 -9.67 29.81 22.24
N GLN A 104 -9.16 28.58 22.23
CA GLN A 104 -9.48 27.59 21.21
C GLN A 104 -10.96 27.20 21.18
N HIS A 105 -11.44 26.84 19.98
CA HIS A 105 -12.85 26.51 19.73
C HIS A 105 -13.81 27.65 20.13
N ASN A 106 -13.50 28.87 19.71
CA ASN A 106 -14.42 30.01 19.75
C ASN A 106 -14.72 30.48 18.33
N CYS A 107 -15.70 31.38 18.17
CA CYS A 107 -16.06 31.96 16.88
C CYS A 107 -15.35 33.30 16.63
N ILE A 108 -14.05 33.39 16.99
CA ILE A 108 -13.31 34.66 16.93
C ILE A 108 -13.06 35.03 15.46
N SER A 109 -13.63 36.15 15.01
CA SER A 109 -13.41 36.72 13.68
C SER A 109 -12.40 37.87 13.70
N HIS A 110 -12.47 38.71 14.74
CA HIS A 110 -11.71 39.96 14.80
C HIS A 110 -10.85 40.08 16.07
N ILE A 111 -9.54 40.38 15.89
CA ILE A 111 -8.60 40.71 16.96
C ILE A 111 -8.11 42.15 16.78
N SER A 112 -8.43 43.01 17.73
CA SER A 112 -8.00 44.41 17.67
C SER A 112 -6.50 44.60 17.88
N ARG A 113 -5.93 45.68 17.33
CA ARG A 113 -4.48 46.02 17.31
C ARG A 113 -3.82 46.21 18.67
N LYS A 114 -4.57 46.14 19.78
CA LYS A 114 -4.07 46.24 21.16
C LYS A 114 -4.85 45.30 22.10
N ALA A 115 -5.39 44.20 21.57
CA ALA A 115 -6.20 43.28 22.37
C ALA A 115 -5.41 42.69 23.56
N PHE A 116 -4.15 42.31 23.33
CA PHE A 116 -3.26 41.70 24.32
C PHE A 116 -2.30 42.70 25.01
N PHE A 117 -2.58 44.00 24.89
CA PHE A 117 -1.72 45.04 25.48
C PHE A 117 -1.71 44.95 27.02
N GLY A 118 -0.51 45.00 27.62
CA GLY A 118 -0.30 44.92 29.06
C GLY A 118 0.08 43.53 29.59
N LEU A 119 0.07 42.50 28.74
CA LEU A 119 0.35 41.11 29.10
C LEU A 119 1.84 40.75 28.99
N TYR A 120 2.70 41.42 29.76
CA TYR A 120 4.16 41.26 29.66
C TYR A 120 4.67 39.88 30.10
N ASN A 121 3.93 39.22 31.00
CA ASN A 121 4.26 37.91 31.57
C ASN A 121 3.64 36.73 30.82
N LEU A 122 2.91 36.98 29.73
CA LEU A 122 2.23 35.94 28.97
C LEU A 122 3.24 35.03 28.28
N GLN A 123 3.13 33.72 28.51
CA GLN A 123 4.02 32.69 27.97
C GLN A 123 3.34 31.85 26.88
N ILE A 124 2.05 31.56 27.03
CA ILE A 124 1.28 30.71 26.11
C ILE A 124 0.05 31.45 25.61
N LEU A 125 -0.07 31.58 24.29
CA LEU A 125 -1.25 32.11 23.62
C LEU A 125 -1.74 31.13 22.57
N ASN A 126 -2.96 30.61 22.74
CA ASN A 126 -3.60 29.71 21.80
C ASN A 126 -4.96 30.25 21.36
N VAL A 127 -5.10 30.58 20.07
CA VAL A 127 -6.31 31.12 19.44
C VAL A 127 -6.77 30.22 18.28
N SER A 128 -6.54 28.91 18.40
CA SER A 128 -6.80 27.96 17.31
C SER A 128 -8.28 27.62 17.16
N ASN A 129 -8.80 27.70 15.93
CA ASN A 129 -10.20 27.42 15.63
C ASN A 129 -10.38 25.96 15.16
N THR A 130 -10.48 25.03 16.11
CA THR A 130 -10.58 23.58 15.85
C THR A 130 -11.99 23.01 16.05
N GLY A 131 -13.02 23.87 16.13
CA GLY A 131 -14.41 23.47 16.42
C GLY A 131 -15.22 23.05 15.19
N ASN A 132 -16.20 22.14 15.41
CA ASN A 132 -17.21 21.78 14.42
C ASN A 132 -17.90 23.05 13.89
N ILE A 133 -17.82 23.24 12.57
CA ILE A 133 -18.41 24.35 11.80
C ILE A 133 -19.88 24.61 12.18
N LEU A 134 -20.59 23.57 12.64
CA LEU A 134 -21.98 23.63 13.11
C LEU A 134 -22.23 24.56 14.31
N MET A 135 -21.24 24.80 15.19
CA MET A 135 -21.46 25.58 16.42
C MET A 135 -21.43 27.11 16.18
N CYS A 136 -20.69 27.58 15.18
CA CYS A 136 -20.68 28.99 14.76
C CYS A 136 -21.73 29.30 13.68
N LEU A 137 -22.54 28.30 13.29
CA LEU A 137 -23.42 28.33 12.12
C LEU A 137 -24.70 29.19 12.27
N VAL A 138 -24.94 29.77 13.45
CA VAL A 138 -26.20 30.50 13.74
C VAL A 138 -26.20 31.96 13.24
N ARG A 139 -25.09 32.51 12.72
CA ARG A 139 -25.10 33.80 12.00
C ARG A 139 -24.14 33.76 10.80
N ILE A 140 -24.68 33.32 9.66
CA ILE A 140 -24.01 33.18 8.35
C ILE A 140 -23.91 34.50 7.56
N LEU A 141 -24.15 35.69 8.15
CA LEU A 141 -24.32 36.90 7.33
C LEU A 141 -23.28 38.02 7.40
N ASP A 142 -22.30 38.08 8.31
CA ASP A 142 -21.40 39.26 8.31
C ASP A 142 -19.91 39.08 8.73
N ASP A 143 -19.44 37.96 9.28
CA ASP A 143 -18.06 37.93 9.81
C ASP A 143 -17.29 36.66 9.46
N ASN A 144 -16.29 36.83 8.59
CA ASN A 144 -15.31 35.81 8.22
C ASN A 144 -14.40 35.48 9.42
N PRO A 145 -13.89 34.24 9.53
CA PRO A 145 -12.81 33.85 10.46
C PRO A 145 -11.59 34.80 10.41
N ILE A 146 -10.65 34.67 11.36
CA ILE A 146 -9.44 35.52 11.39
C ILE A 146 -8.68 35.41 10.04
N THR A 147 -8.83 36.43 9.19
CA THR A 147 -8.22 36.51 7.86
C THR A 147 -6.87 37.21 7.87
N ARG A 148 -6.70 38.21 8.75
CA ARG A 148 -5.50 39.05 8.85
C ARG A 148 -5.15 39.36 10.29
N VAL A 149 -3.87 39.29 10.62
CA VAL A 149 -3.35 39.68 11.93
C VAL A 149 -2.37 40.83 11.77
N SER A 150 -2.52 41.86 12.60
CA SER A 150 -1.59 42.99 12.65
C SER A 150 -0.46 42.70 13.64
N GLN A 151 0.77 43.06 13.28
CA GLN A 151 1.93 43.05 14.18
C GLN A 151 1.62 43.74 15.53
N ARG A 152 0.83 44.81 15.50
CA ARG A 152 0.47 45.59 16.69
C ARG A 152 -0.41 44.80 17.67
N SER A 153 -1.19 43.82 17.20
CA SER A 153 -2.05 43.01 18.08
C SER A 153 -1.24 42.29 19.17
N PHE A 154 0.05 42.02 18.93
CA PHE A 154 0.99 41.37 19.86
C PHE A 154 1.86 42.35 20.66
N THR A 155 1.54 43.64 20.69
CA THR A 155 2.36 44.66 21.37
C THR A 155 2.58 44.34 22.84
N GLY A 156 3.85 44.23 23.26
CA GLY A 156 4.27 44.06 24.65
C GLY A 156 4.35 42.61 25.15
N LEU A 157 4.18 41.62 24.28
CA LEU A 157 4.23 40.19 24.62
C LEU A 157 5.68 39.67 24.73
N ASN A 158 6.47 40.28 25.63
CA ASN A 158 7.92 40.05 25.73
C ASN A 158 8.29 38.63 26.19
N SER A 159 7.46 38.03 27.05
CA SER A 159 7.70 36.69 27.62
C SER A 159 7.03 35.56 26.83
N LEU A 160 6.41 35.87 25.69
CA LEU A 160 5.65 34.88 24.94
C LEU A 160 6.58 33.82 24.37
N PHE A 161 6.34 32.58 24.75
CA PHE A 161 7.15 31.43 24.39
C PHE A 161 6.46 30.58 23.31
N PHE A 162 5.15 30.43 23.40
CA PHE A 162 4.33 29.59 22.50
C PHE A 162 3.16 30.39 21.91
N LEU A 163 3.07 30.39 20.58
CA LEU A 163 1.97 30.96 19.80
C LEU A 163 1.35 29.89 18.92
N SER A 164 0.04 29.66 19.05
CA SER A 164 -0.73 28.77 18.18
C SER A 164 -1.95 29.48 17.60
N MET A 165 -2.03 29.52 16.27
CA MET A 165 -3.14 30.05 15.48
C MET A 165 -3.56 29.04 14.40
N VAL A 166 -3.70 27.78 14.79
CA VAL A 166 -4.03 26.65 13.90
C VAL A 166 -5.48 26.71 13.44
N SER A 167 -5.74 26.27 12.21
CA SER A 167 -7.10 26.17 11.64
C SER A 167 -7.84 27.52 11.58
N ASN A 168 -7.12 28.61 11.31
CA ASN A 168 -7.72 29.90 10.97
C ASN A 168 -7.71 30.10 9.44
N GLN A 169 -8.11 31.28 8.95
CA GLN A 169 -8.10 31.62 7.53
C GLN A 169 -7.03 32.67 7.21
N LEU A 170 -5.87 32.59 7.87
CA LEU A 170 -4.82 33.59 7.71
C LEU A 170 -4.28 33.57 6.27
N GLU A 171 -4.46 34.66 5.54
CA GLU A 171 -3.96 34.78 4.16
C GLU A 171 -2.51 35.29 4.08
N VAL A 172 -2.15 36.18 5.02
CA VAL A 172 -0.90 36.95 5.01
C VAL A 172 -0.38 37.13 6.43
N LEU A 173 0.92 36.91 6.63
CA LEU A 173 1.63 37.21 7.87
C LEU A 173 2.21 38.64 7.83
N PRO A 174 2.17 39.39 8.95
CA PRO A 174 2.74 40.73 8.99
C PRO A 174 4.28 40.69 8.93
N GLU A 175 4.87 41.76 8.42
CA GLU A 175 6.32 41.93 8.45
C GLU A 175 6.83 42.08 9.89
N ARG A 176 8.04 41.56 10.16
CA ARG A 176 8.70 41.59 11.47
C ARG A 176 7.78 41.09 12.58
N LEU A 177 7.15 39.94 12.36
CA LEU A 177 6.14 39.36 13.25
C LEU A 177 6.63 39.25 14.70
N CYS A 178 7.89 38.85 14.90
CA CYS A 178 8.48 38.66 16.24
C CYS A 178 9.01 39.93 16.90
N ALA A 179 8.92 41.12 16.27
CA ALA A 179 9.48 42.34 16.86
C ALA A 179 8.81 42.73 18.19
N GLN A 180 7.57 42.28 18.42
CA GLN A 180 6.83 42.49 19.68
C GLN A 180 6.82 41.24 20.58
N MET A 181 7.47 40.16 20.15
CA MET A 181 7.54 38.85 20.81
C MET A 181 8.96 38.26 20.69
N PRO A 182 10.00 38.93 21.21
CA PRO A 182 11.39 38.51 21.02
C PRO A 182 11.73 37.16 21.69
N GLY A 183 10.96 36.75 22.69
CA GLY A 183 11.10 35.46 23.39
C GLY A 183 10.42 34.27 22.70
N LEU A 184 9.77 34.47 21.55
CA LEU A 184 8.97 33.43 20.90
C LEU A 184 9.85 32.27 20.44
N ASN A 185 9.52 31.08 20.93
CA ASN A 185 10.29 29.86 20.72
C ASN A 185 9.54 28.85 19.83
N TRP A 186 8.22 28.74 20.03
CA TRP A 186 7.36 27.83 19.29
C TRP A 186 6.23 28.59 18.59
N MET A 187 6.11 28.40 17.28
CA MET A 187 5.06 29.01 16.47
C MET A 187 4.36 27.97 15.59
N ASP A 188 3.05 27.83 15.79
CA ASP A 188 2.20 26.92 15.04
C ASP A 188 1.10 27.67 14.28
N LEU A 189 1.21 27.61 12.95
CA LEU A 189 0.34 28.27 11.97
C LEU A 189 -0.25 27.24 10.99
N ALA A 190 -0.34 25.98 11.39
CA ALA A 190 -0.89 24.91 10.57
C ALA A 190 -2.34 25.16 10.12
N ASN A 191 -2.70 24.63 8.96
CA ASN A 191 -4.07 24.64 8.43
C ASN A 191 -4.64 26.07 8.30
N ASN A 192 -3.92 26.95 7.60
CA ASN A 192 -4.34 28.31 7.28
C ASN A 192 -4.34 28.51 5.73
N GLU A 193 -4.51 29.74 5.26
CA GLU A 193 -4.55 30.07 3.82
C GLU A 193 -3.36 30.93 3.39
N ILE A 194 -2.19 30.77 4.05
CA ILE A 194 -1.04 31.65 3.83
C ILE A 194 -0.49 31.40 2.43
N LYS A 195 -0.48 32.44 1.57
CA LYS A 195 -0.11 32.34 0.15
C LYS A 195 1.37 32.59 -0.14
N TYR A 196 2.00 33.47 0.63
CA TYR A 196 3.39 33.85 0.44
C TYR A 196 4.08 34.21 1.76
N LEU A 197 5.38 33.96 1.81
CA LEU A 197 6.28 34.45 2.85
C LEU A 197 7.16 35.54 2.25
N THR A 198 7.52 36.54 3.04
CA THR A 198 8.48 37.59 2.63
C THR A 198 9.83 37.38 3.32
N ASN A 199 10.88 38.02 2.82
CA ASN A 199 12.18 38.04 3.50
C ASN A 199 12.14 38.82 4.84
N SER A 200 11.08 39.62 5.05
CA SER A 200 10.85 40.44 6.24
C SER A 200 9.96 39.76 7.29
N THR A 201 9.27 38.66 6.96
CA THR A 201 8.27 38.01 7.85
C THR A 201 8.89 37.57 9.18
N PHE A 202 9.99 36.82 9.12
CA PHE A 202 10.66 36.23 10.30
C PHE A 202 11.91 36.98 10.77
N VAL A 203 12.09 38.21 10.31
CA VAL A 203 13.15 39.08 10.84
C VAL A 203 12.89 39.32 12.33
N THR A 204 13.96 39.28 13.14
CA THR A 204 13.95 39.35 14.62
C THR A 204 13.32 38.16 15.35
N CYS A 205 13.10 37.02 14.67
CA CYS A 205 12.67 35.76 15.31
C CYS A 205 13.87 34.90 15.76
N ASP A 206 14.88 35.50 16.40
CA ASP A 206 16.17 34.84 16.68
C ASP A 206 16.06 33.68 17.70
N SER A 207 15.05 33.71 18.57
CA SER A 207 14.80 32.72 19.63
C SER A 207 13.97 31.51 19.18
N LEU A 208 13.45 31.53 17.94
CA LEU A 208 12.51 30.53 17.45
C LEU A 208 13.20 29.19 17.19
N THR A 209 12.70 28.12 17.81
CA THR A 209 13.20 26.75 17.65
C THR A 209 12.25 25.85 16.87
N VAL A 210 10.93 26.12 16.88
CA VAL A 210 9.93 25.32 16.16
C VAL A 210 9.02 26.21 15.33
N LEU A 211 8.91 25.91 14.04
CA LEU A 211 8.04 26.61 13.09
C LEU A 211 7.21 25.61 12.28
N PHE A 212 5.89 25.64 12.50
CA PHE A 212 4.94 24.85 11.74
C PHE A 212 4.09 25.72 10.83
N LEU A 213 4.18 25.45 9.52
CA LEU A 213 3.36 26.03 8.46
C LEU A 213 2.69 24.96 7.56
N PRO A 214 2.36 23.74 8.03
CA PRO A 214 1.80 22.73 7.14
C PRO A 214 0.36 23.07 6.73
N ARG A 215 -0.08 22.54 5.59
CA ARG A 215 -1.45 22.73 5.06
C ARG A 215 -1.79 24.22 4.90
N ASN A 216 -0.91 24.95 4.23
CA ASN A 216 -1.13 26.33 3.78
C ASN A 216 -1.11 26.36 2.24
N GLN A 217 -1.09 27.55 1.64
CA GLN A 217 -1.08 27.74 0.19
C GLN A 217 0.22 28.39 -0.30
N ILE A 218 1.34 28.15 0.40
CA ILE A 218 2.61 28.85 0.14
C ILE A 218 3.16 28.38 -1.21
N GLY A 219 3.17 29.27 -2.20
CA GLY A 219 3.65 28.97 -3.56
C GLY A 219 5.14 29.26 -3.77
N PHE A 220 5.67 30.26 -3.06
CA PHE A 220 7.03 30.77 -3.24
C PHE A 220 7.66 31.12 -1.89
N VAL A 221 8.92 30.70 -1.71
CA VAL A 221 9.74 31.04 -0.54
C VAL A 221 10.93 31.88 -1.04
N PRO A 222 10.96 33.18 -0.76
CA PRO A 222 12.08 34.04 -1.14
C PRO A 222 13.41 33.61 -0.54
N GLU A 223 14.50 34.03 -1.17
CA GLU A 223 15.82 33.88 -0.57
C GLU A 223 15.89 34.66 0.75
N LYS A 224 16.62 34.11 1.74
CA LYS A 224 16.81 34.68 3.08
C LYS A 224 15.59 34.72 4.01
N THR A 225 14.43 34.18 3.61
CA THR A 225 13.23 34.11 4.48
C THR A 225 13.52 33.49 5.86
N PHE A 226 14.37 32.46 5.94
CA PHE A 226 14.73 31.81 7.20
C PHE A 226 16.10 32.23 7.77
N SER A 227 16.72 33.29 7.23
CA SER A 227 18.10 33.67 7.59
C SER A 227 18.30 34.09 9.05
N SER A 228 17.25 34.63 9.70
CA SER A 228 17.29 35.03 11.11
C SER A 228 17.04 33.86 12.08
N LEU A 229 16.54 32.72 11.59
CA LEU A 229 16.11 31.58 12.41
C LEU A 229 17.29 30.66 12.78
N LYS A 230 18.36 31.21 13.36
CA LYS A 230 19.62 30.48 13.62
C LYS A 230 19.47 29.34 14.63
N ASN A 231 18.49 29.45 15.53
CA ASN A 231 18.19 28.47 16.58
C ASN A 231 17.11 27.45 16.19
N LEU A 232 16.65 27.48 14.94
CA LEU A 232 15.56 26.61 14.49
C LEU A 232 15.99 25.13 14.51
N GLY A 233 15.26 24.32 15.27
CA GLY A 233 15.43 22.88 15.37
C GLY A 233 14.43 22.09 14.52
N GLU A 234 13.22 22.62 14.31
CA GLU A 234 12.16 21.93 13.57
C GLU A 234 11.40 22.89 12.64
N LEU A 235 11.32 22.52 11.36
CA LEU A 235 10.63 23.28 10.31
C LEU A 235 9.71 22.35 9.53
N ASP A 236 8.41 22.66 9.53
CA ASP A 236 7.41 21.97 8.74
C ASP A 236 6.78 22.92 7.71
N LEU A 237 6.99 22.62 6.43
CA LEU A 237 6.42 23.29 5.26
C LEU A 237 5.59 22.30 4.41
N SER A 238 5.20 21.16 4.98
CA SER A 238 4.47 20.11 4.27
C SER A 238 3.08 20.54 3.79
N SER A 239 2.57 19.88 2.75
CA SER A 239 1.23 20.14 2.20
C SER A 239 1.03 21.62 1.84
N ASN A 240 1.99 22.21 1.13
CA ASN A 240 1.91 23.55 0.56
C ASN A 240 1.96 23.46 -0.98
N MET A 241 2.09 24.61 -1.66
CA MET A 241 2.12 24.71 -3.13
C MET A 241 3.52 25.09 -3.64
N ILE A 242 4.58 24.74 -2.90
CA ILE A 242 5.94 25.17 -3.22
C ILE A 242 6.43 24.43 -4.47
N THR A 243 6.74 25.19 -5.53
CA THR A 243 7.22 24.63 -6.81
C THR A 243 8.73 24.62 -6.94
N LYS A 244 9.40 25.61 -6.35
CA LYS A 244 10.87 25.78 -6.40
C LYS A 244 11.38 26.29 -5.06
N LEU A 245 12.52 25.75 -4.63
CA LEU A 245 13.26 26.22 -3.46
C LEU A 245 14.56 26.91 -3.92
N PRO A 246 14.88 28.12 -3.45
CA PRO A 246 16.17 28.74 -3.70
C PRO A 246 17.32 27.89 -3.13
N ALA A 247 18.46 27.83 -3.82
CA ALA A 247 19.59 26.97 -3.48
C ALA A 247 20.16 27.17 -2.06
N HIS A 248 20.02 28.38 -1.50
CA HIS A 248 20.59 28.76 -0.20
C HIS A 248 19.53 29.10 0.86
N VAL A 249 18.27 28.72 0.66
CA VAL A 249 17.16 29.06 1.57
C VAL A 249 17.37 28.51 2.99
N PHE A 250 18.06 27.37 3.13
CA PHE A 250 18.36 26.72 4.42
C PHE A 250 19.80 26.92 4.91
N SER A 251 20.58 27.80 4.27
CA SER A 251 22.02 27.96 4.52
C SER A 251 22.38 28.30 5.96
N ASN A 252 21.56 29.11 6.64
CA ASN A 252 21.79 29.59 8.00
C ASN A 252 21.20 28.69 9.11
N LEU A 253 20.50 27.62 8.75
CA LEU A 253 19.78 26.74 9.68
C LEU A 253 20.69 25.60 10.20
N HIS A 254 21.79 25.96 10.86
CA HIS A 254 22.82 24.98 11.25
C HIS A 254 22.39 24.01 12.37
N LEU A 255 21.39 24.39 13.16
CA LEU A 255 20.86 23.62 14.28
C LEU A 255 19.60 22.81 13.93
N LEU A 256 19.17 22.84 12.65
CA LEU A 256 17.96 22.16 12.22
C LEU A 256 18.10 20.65 12.34
N GLN A 257 17.17 20.03 13.06
CA GLN A 257 17.11 18.59 13.30
C GLN A 257 16.00 17.91 12.51
N LYS A 258 14.90 18.61 12.24
CA LYS A 258 13.77 18.07 11.48
C LYS A 258 13.32 19.04 10.40
N LEU A 259 13.20 18.52 9.18
CA LEU A 259 12.70 19.27 8.03
C LEU A 259 11.62 18.44 7.34
N ASN A 260 10.43 19.02 7.22
CA ASN A 260 9.35 18.44 6.44
C ASN A 260 9.00 19.32 5.23
N LEU A 261 9.14 18.76 4.03
CA LEU A 261 8.77 19.38 2.76
C LEU A 261 7.72 18.56 2.01
N SER A 262 7.21 17.48 2.60
CA SER A 262 6.36 16.51 1.92
C SER A 262 5.10 17.12 1.32
N SER A 263 4.54 16.44 0.33
CA SER A 263 3.29 16.85 -0.33
C SER A 263 3.34 18.29 -0.89
N ASN A 264 4.51 18.71 -1.40
CA ASN A 264 4.67 19.92 -2.21
C ASN A 264 4.96 19.55 -3.68
N PRO A 265 4.45 20.31 -4.66
CA PRO A 265 4.71 20.07 -6.08
C PRO A 265 6.10 20.58 -6.52
N LEU A 266 7.16 20.18 -5.79
CA LEU A 266 8.54 20.58 -6.09
C LEU A 266 8.99 19.97 -7.43
N LEU A 267 9.44 20.82 -8.35
CA LEU A 267 9.92 20.39 -9.67
C LEU A 267 11.38 19.95 -9.66
N TYR A 268 12.19 20.53 -8.77
CA TYR A 268 13.63 20.29 -8.72
C TYR A 268 14.19 20.57 -7.33
N VAL A 269 15.15 19.73 -6.91
CA VAL A 269 15.93 19.89 -5.68
C VAL A 269 17.41 19.98 -6.07
N HIS A 270 18.07 21.07 -5.68
CA HIS A 270 19.49 21.27 -5.97
C HIS A 270 20.37 20.23 -5.27
N LYS A 271 21.48 19.82 -5.90
CA LYS A 271 22.42 18.83 -5.32
C LYS A 271 22.93 19.22 -3.92
N ASN A 272 23.16 20.51 -3.68
CA ASN A 272 23.64 21.02 -2.41
C ASN A 272 22.53 21.68 -1.57
N GLN A 273 21.25 21.43 -1.87
CA GLN A 273 20.10 22.07 -1.19
C GLN A 273 20.16 21.89 0.34
N PHE A 274 20.60 20.73 0.79
CA PHE A 274 20.69 20.35 2.21
C PHE A 274 22.14 20.36 2.74
N GLY A 275 23.08 20.93 1.99
CA GLY A 275 24.52 20.88 2.30
C GLY A 275 24.90 21.51 3.65
N SER A 276 24.15 22.52 4.10
CA SER A 276 24.36 23.23 5.37
C SER A 276 23.78 22.51 6.60
N LEU A 277 22.88 21.54 6.41
CA LEU A 277 22.06 20.94 7.47
C LEU A 277 22.76 19.74 8.14
N LYS A 278 23.91 19.98 8.77
CA LYS A 278 24.77 18.92 9.33
C LYS A 278 24.15 18.19 10.54
N GLN A 279 23.24 18.85 11.27
CA GLN A 279 22.56 18.30 12.44
C GLN A 279 21.19 17.67 12.12
N LEU A 280 20.81 17.61 10.84
CA LEU A 280 19.51 17.08 10.45
C LEU A 280 19.41 15.59 10.79
N GLN A 281 18.36 15.24 11.52
CA GLN A 281 18.06 13.88 11.99
C GLN A 281 16.87 13.27 11.25
N SER A 282 15.91 14.09 10.83
CA SER A 282 14.71 13.68 10.09
C SER A 282 14.48 14.57 8.87
N LEU A 283 14.32 13.95 7.70
CA LEU A 283 14.00 14.63 6.45
C LEU A 283 12.80 13.95 5.78
N ASP A 284 11.71 14.70 5.62
CA ASP A 284 10.51 14.21 4.94
C ASP A 284 10.34 14.87 3.57
N LEU A 285 10.42 14.03 2.54
CA LEU A 285 10.25 14.33 1.12
C LEU A 285 9.16 13.42 0.51
N GLU A 286 8.24 12.90 1.32
CA GLU A 286 7.14 12.07 0.83
C GLU A 286 6.32 12.83 -0.24
N ARG A 287 5.88 12.13 -1.28
CA ARG A 287 5.12 12.70 -2.43
C ARG A 287 5.86 13.79 -3.22
N ILE A 288 7.19 13.86 -3.14
CA ILE A 288 8.03 14.70 -4.02
C ILE A 288 8.75 13.82 -5.05
N GLU A 289 8.67 14.22 -6.32
CA GLU A 289 9.43 13.60 -7.41
C GLU A 289 10.82 14.23 -7.49
N ILE A 290 11.88 13.42 -7.52
CA ILE A 290 13.27 13.91 -7.63
C ILE A 290 13.91 13.25 -8.85
N PRO A 291 13.80 13.84 -10.06
CA PRO A 291 14.21 13.21 -11.31
C PRO A 291 15.71 12.84 -11.34
N ASN A 292 16.56 13.69 -10.75
CA ASN A 292 18.02 13.53 -10.74
C ASN A 292 18.54 13.28 -9.32
N ILE A 293 17.94 12.31 -8.62
CA ILE A 293 18.38 11.93 -7.29
C ILE A 293 19.79 11.29 -7.33
N ASP A 294 20.68 11.76 -6.47
CA ASP A 294 22.07 11.29 -6.38
C ASP A 294 22.44 11.10 -4.90
N THR A 295 23.25 10.07 -4.62
CA THR A 295 23.91 9.85 -3.31
C THR A 295 24.58 11.11 -2.75
N GLY A 296 25.18 11.93 -3.61
CA GLY A 296 25.84 13.17 -3.23
C GLY A 296 24.90 14.23 -2.63
N MET A 297 23.60 14.15 -2.91
CA MET A 297 22.61 15.08 -2.35
C MET A 297 22.40 14.91 -0.84
N PHE A 298 22.63 13.69 -0.34
CA PHE A 298 22.38 13.33 1.06
C PHE A 298 23.67 13.12 1.87
N GLN A 299 24.82 13.01 1.19
CA GLN A 299 26.11 12.67 1.81
C GLN A 299 26.59 13.66 2.90
N SER A 300 26.19 14.93 2.82
CA SER A 300 26.55 15.96 3.81
C SER A 300 25.85 15.77 5.15
N MET A 301 24.67 15.14 5.18
CA MET A 301 23.82 15.01 6.37
C MET A 301 24.19 13.77 7.19
N ARG A 302 25.37 13.79 7.82
CA ARG A 302 25.91 12.64 8.57
C ARG A 302 25.08 12.22 9.80
N SER A 303 24.26 13.12 10.32
CA SER A 303 23.41 12.87 11.50
C SER A 303 22.02 12.33 11.14
N LEU A 304 21.74 12.14 9.84
CA LEU A 304 20.42 11.77 9.35
C LEU A 304 20.08 10.33 9.76
N SER A 305 18.96 10.17 10.44
CA SER A 305 18.51 8.90 11.01
C SER A 305 17.21 8.39 10.39
N HIS A 306 16.33 9.31 10.02
CA HIS A 306 15.04 9.03 9.39
C HIS A 306 14.92 9.82 8.09
N ILE A 307 14.55 9.15 7.01
CA ILE A 307 14.23 9.80 5.74
C ILE A 307 12.95 9.20 5.16
N TYR A 308 12.06 10.07 4.68
CA TYR A 308 10.82 9.68 4.02
C TYR A 308 10.88 10.15 2.58
N LEU A 309 10.71 9.22 1.65
CA LEU A 309 10.85 9.42 0.22
C LEU A 309 9.57 8.96 -0.47
N ARG A 310 9.35 9.41 -1.72
CA ARG A 310 8.17 9.00 -2.50
C ARG A 310 8.15 7.49 -2.80
N THR A 311 9.30 6.93 -3.18
CA THR A 311 9.40 5.57 -3.73
C THR A 311 10.50 4.79 -3.02
N PHE A 312 10.28 3.49 -2.79
CA PHE A 312 11.23 2.57 -2.15
C PHE A 312 12.61 2.58 -2.83
N ARG A 313 12.66 2.68 -4.17
CA ARG A 313 13.91 2.76 -4.95
C ARG A 313 14.84 3.87 -4.47
N TYR A 314 14.30 5.02 -4.04
CA TYR A 314 15.11 6.17 -3.63
C TYR A 314 15.93 5.90 -2.37
N CYS A 315 15.49 4.97 -1.50
CA CYS A 315 16.24 4.55 -0.32
C CYS A 315 17.64 3.99 -0.65
N SER A 316 17.82 3.47 -1.86
CA SER A 316 19.12 2.95 -2.32
C SER A 316 20.18 4.05 -2.46
N TYR A 317 19.78 5.31 -2.67
CA TYR A 317 20.71 6.45 -2.74
C TYR A 317 21.15 6.96 -1.36
N VAL A 318 20.55 6.44 -0.28
CA VAL A 318 20.81 6.90 1.09
C VAL A 318 21.18 5.73 2.02
N PRO A 319 22.25 4.97 1.72
CA PRO A 319 22.58 3.76 2.46
C PRO A 319 23.11 4.01 3.88
N HIS A 320 23.46 5.26 4.21
CA HIS A 320 23.99 5.64 5.52
C HIS A 320 22.88 5.91 6.56
N VAL A 321 21.62 6.04 6.12
CA VAL A 321 20.48 6.33 6.99
C VAL A 321 19.89 5.04 7.55
N ARG A 322 19.55 5.05 8.83
CA ARG A 322 19.04 3.87 9.55
C ARG A 322 17.62 3.49 9.14
N ILE A 323 16.73 4.47 9.01
CA ILE A 323 15.31 4.26 8.73
C ILE A 323 14.94 5.04 7.47
N CYS A 324 14.60 4.32 6.41
CA CYS A 324 14.09 4.89 5.17
C CYS A 324 12.67 4.38 4.90
N MET A 325 11.77 5.32 4.60
CA MET A 325 10.38 5.04 4.25
C MET A 325 10.09 5.44 2.79
N PRO A 326 9.28 4.67 2.02
CA PRO A 326 8.65 3.42 2.42
C PRO A 326 9.69 2.30 2.59
N SER A 327 9.46 1.38 3.54
CA SER A 327 10.38 0.27 3.84
C SER A 327 10.16 -0.97 2.96
N THR A 328 9.13 -0.95 2.12
CA THR A 328 8.69 -2.05 1.26
C THR A 328 7.98 -1.50 0.03
N ASP A 329 8.16 -2.17 -1.12
CA ASP A 329 7.39 -1.96 -2.36
C ASP A 329 6.25 -3.01 -2.54
N GLY A 330 5.93 -3.73 -1.45
CA GLY A 330 4.96 -4.83 -1.39
C GLY A 330 5.57 -6.21 -1.69
N ILE A 331 6.79 -6.27 -2.20
CA ILE A 331 7.47 -7.50 -2.62
C ILE A 331 8.86 -7.62 -1.97
N SER A 332 9.64 -6.55 -2.06
CA SER A 332 10.97 -6.34 -1.50
C SER A 332 10.87 -5.52 -0.20
N SER A 333 11.81 -5.72 0.71
CA SER A 333 11.98 -4.89 1.92
C SER A 333 13.36 -4.27 1.94
N SER A 334 13.61 -3.34 2.88
CA SER A 334 14.95 -2.77 3.10
C SER A 334 16.01 -3.85 3.36
N GLU A 335 15.64 -4.93 4.03
CA GLU A 335 16.58 -5.99 4.41
C GLU A 335 16.70 -7.07 3.35
N ASP A 336 15.61 -7.40 2.66
CA ASP A 336 15.52 -8.59 1.82
C ASP A 336 14.92 -8.31 0.44
N LEU A 337 15.44 -8.98 -0.59
CA LEU A 337 14.92 -8.93 -1.96
C LEU A 337 13.45 -9.39 -2.02
N LEU A 338 13.12 -10.47 -1.31
CA LEU A 338 11.75 -10.94 -1.13
C LEU A 338 11.40 -10.82 0.36
N ALA A 339 10.56 -9.86 0.72
CA ALA A 339 10.25 -9.51 2.11
C ALA A 339 9.56 -10.66 2.86
N ASN A 340 8.64 -11.38 2.21
CA ASN A 340 7.79 -12.36 2.87
C ASN A 340 8.36 -13.78 2.80
N SER A 341 8.44 -14.47 3.93
CA SER A 341 8.84 -15.88 4.02
C SER A 341 7.98 -16.81 3.14
N ILE A 342 6.67 -16.55 3.03
CA ILE A 342 5.76 -17.31 2.16
C ILE A 342 6.19 -17.15 0.70
N LEU A 343 6.49 -15.91 0.29
CA LEU A 343 6.91 -15.60 -1.07
C LEU A 343 8.20 -16.35 -1.43
N ARG A 344 9.18 -16.39 -0.51
CA ARG A 344 10.43 -17.12 -0.71
C ARG A 344 10.20 -18.62 -0.95
N VAL A 345 9.40 -19.25 -0.09
CA VAL A 345 9.10 -20.69 -0.23
C VAL A 345 8.35 -20.95 -1.54
N SER A 346 7.36 -20.11 -1.87
CA SER A 346 6.59 -20.24 -3.10
C SER A 346 7.45 -20.09 -4.36
N VAL A 347 8.39 -19.14 -4.40
CA VAL A 347 9.30 -18.95 -5.55
C VAL A 347 10.08 -20.23 -5.85
N TRP A 348 10.66 -20.86 -4.82
CA TRP A 348 11.37 -22.14 -4.99
C TRP A 348 10.45 -23.28 -5.42
N VAL A 349 9.30 -23.44 -4.76
CA VAL A 349 8.33 -24.50 -5.08
C VAL A 349 7.87 -24.38 -6.52
N ILE A 350 7.47 -23.18 -6.95
CA ILE A 350 7.01 -22.92 -8.31
C ILE A 350 8.15 -23.12 -9.31
N ALA A 351 9.36 -22.63 -9.04
CA ALA A 351 10.52 -22.80 -9.93
C ALA A 351 10.82 -24.28 -10.22
N PHE A 352 10.76 -25.14 -9.20
CA PHE A 352 10.95 -26.58 -9.38
C PHE A 352 9.79 -27.24 -10.10
N ILE A 353 8.54 -26.90 -9.76
CA ILE A 353 7.35 -27.47 -10.41
C ILE A 353 7.33 -27.11 -11.90
N THR A 354 7.59 -25.85 -12.25
CA THR A 354 7.61 -25.39 -13.64
C THR A 354 8.74 -26.05 -14.42
N SER A 355 9.95 -26.08 -13.86
CA SER A 355 11.13 -26.65 -14.54
C SER A 355 11.01 -28.16 -14.74
N ILE A 356 10.71 -28.90 -13.66
CA ILE A 356 10.63 -30.37 -13.70
C ILE A 356 9.37 -30.82 -14.45
N GLY A 357 8.22 -30.19 -14.18
CA GLY A 357 6.94 -30.55 -14.79
C GLY A 357 6.97 -30.41 -16.31
N ASN A 358 7.43 -29.26 -16.83
CA ASN A 358 7.52 -29.04 -18.27
C ASN A 358 8.58 -29.93 -18.93
N PHE A 359 9.73 -30.14 -18.29
CA PHE A 359 10.75 -31.07 -18.78
C PHE A 359 10.22 -32.51 -18.90
N LEU A 360 9.50 -33.00 -17.89
CA LEU A 360 8.88 -34.32 -17.92
C LEU A 360 7.86 -34.45 -19.06
N VAL A 361 7.05 -33.42 -19.31
CA VAL A 361 6.09 -33.41 -20.43
C VAL A 361 6.81 -33.51 -21.78
N ILE A 362 7.90 -32.77 -21.95
CA ILE A 362 8.73 -32.83 -23.16
C ILE A 362 9.32 -34.24 -23.33
N ALA A 363 9.90 -34.81 -22.27
CA ALA A 363 10.50 -36.14 -22.29
C ALA A 363 9.47 -37.23 -22.62
N VAL A 364 8.34 -37.27 -21.91
CA VAL A 364 7.27 -38.26 -22.14
C VAL A 364 6.72 -38.17 -23.56
N ARG A 365 6.48 -36.95 -24.08
CA ARG A 365 5.96 -36.76 -25.43
C ARG A 365 6.99 -36.98 -26.53
N SER A 366 8.28 -36.97 -26.20
CA SER A 366 9.34 -37.32 -27.15
C SER A 366 9.56 -38.83 -27.22
N LEU A 367 9.31 -39.56 -26.13
CA LEU A 367 9.43 -41.03 -26.09
C LEU A 367 8.19 -41.76 -26.64
N VAL A 368 6.99 -41.20 -26.45
CA VAL A 368 5.74 -41.80 -26.92
C VAL A 368 5.39 -41.27 -28.31
N LYS A 369 5.26 -42.16 -29.30
CA LYS A 369 4.86 -41.80 -30.67
C LYS A 369 3.45 -41.19 -30.65
N ALA A 370 3.37 -39.89 -30.88
CA ALA A 370 2.12 -39.13 -30.78
C ALA A 370 1.23 -39.33 -32.02
N GLU A 371 -0.07 -39.45 -31.79
CA GLU A 371 -1.09 -39.63 -32.84
C GLU A 371 -1.19 -38.41 -33.77
N ASN A 372 -1.08 -37.19 -33.20
CA ASN A 372 -1.01 -35.92 -33.94
C ASN A 372 0.35 -35.25 -33.74
N THR A 373 1.23 -35.38 -34.73
CA THR A 373 2.60 -34.84 -34.68
C THR A 373 2.66 -33.31 -34.57
N THR A 374 1.77 -32.55 -35.22
CA THR A 374 1.74 -31.08 -35.16
C THR A 374 1.37 -30.56 -33.77
N HIS A 375 0.26 -31.03 -33.22
CA HIS A 375 -0.20 -30.69 -31.87
C HIS A 375 0.81 -31.10 -30.78
N ALA A 376 1.49 -32.24 -30.95
CA ALA A 376 2.57 -32.64 -30.05
C ALA A 376 3.78 -31.71 -30.13
N MET A 377 4.12 -31.18 -31.31
CA MET A 377 5.18 -30.17 -31.47
C MET A 377 4.82 -28.85 -30.79
N SER A 378 3.61 -28.32 -31.01
CA SER A 378 3.16 -27.07 -30.38
C SER A 378 3.22 -27.13 -28.85
N ILE A 379 2.80 -28.25 -28.25
CA ILE A 379 2.87 -28.43 -26.78
C ILE A 379 4.32 -28.54 -26.29
N LYS A 380 5.23 -29.19 -27.05
CA LYS A 380 6.65 -29.21 -26.68
C LYS A 380 7.24 -27.81 -26.67
N ILE A 381 6.90 -26.97 -27.66
CA ILE A 381 7.38 -25.59 -27.74
C ILE A 381 6.80 -24.72 -26.62
N LEU A 382 5.53 -24.90 -26.26
CA LEU A 382 4.92 -24.24 -25.10
C LEU A 382 5.66 -24.59 -23.80
N CYS A 383 5.95 -25.87 -23.57
CA CYS A 383 6.74 -26.30 -22.42
C CYS A 383 8.16 -25.71 -22.42
N CYS A 384 8.79 -25.50 -23.59
CA CYS A 384 10.07 -24.80 -23.67
C CYS A 384 9.97 -23.35 -23.20
N ALA A 385 8.90 -22.63 -23.59
CA ALA A 385 8.66 -21.26 -23.13
C ALA A 385 8.42 -21.22 -21.61
N ASP A 386 7.60 -22.13 -21.07
CA ASP A 386 7.32 -22.21 -19.63
C ASP A 386 8.54 -22.62 -18.78
N CYS A 387 9.47 -23.42 -19.32
CA CYS A 387 10.75 -23.72 -18.67
C CYS A 387 11.59 -22.44 -18.44
N LEU A 388 11.52 -21.45 -19.34
CA LEU A 388 12.25 -20.18 -19.18
C LEU A 388 11.76 -19.40 -17.95
N MET A 389 10.45 -19.42 -17.66
CA MET A 389 9.89 -18.86 -16.42
C MET A 389 10.47 -19.57 -15.18
N GLY A 390 10.61 -20.90 -15.23
CA GLY A 390 11.24 -21.67 -14.16
C GLY A 390 12.70 -21.29 -13.91
N VAL A 391 13.48 -21.10 -14.98
CA VAL A 391 14.86 -20.62 -14.90
C VAL A 391 14.94 -19.22 -14.29
N TYR A 392 14.07 -18.31 -14.71
CA TYR A 392 13.97 -16.97 -14.14
C TYR A 392 13.71 -17.01 -12.62
N LEU A 393 12.69 -17.76 -12.17
CA LEU A 393 12.37 -17.87 -10.74
C LEU A 393 13.49 -18.52 -9.93
N PHE A 394 14.18 -19.51 -10.51
CA PHE A 394 15.32 -20.15 -9.86
C PHE A 394 16.43 -19.14 -9.57
N PHE A 395 16.83 -18.35 -10.57
CA PHE A 395 17.86 -17.33 -10.37
C PHE A 395 17.41 -16.20 -9.45
N LEU A 396 16.13 -15.79 -9.52
CA LEU A 396 15.57 -14.84 -8.56
C LEU A 396 15.72 -15.34 -7.12
N GLY A 397 15.43 -16.63 -6.87
CA GLY A 397 15.64 -17.26 -5.56
C GLY A 397 17.12 -17.33 -5.14
N VAL A 398 18.05 -17.53 -6.07
CA VAL A 398 19.50 -17.48 -5.79
C VAL A 398 19.94 -16.07 -5.37
N PHE A 399 19.46 -15.03 -6.05
CA PHE A 399 19.79 -13.65 -5.70
C PHE A 399 19.10 -13.18 -4.41
N ASP A 400 17.91 -13.68 -4.08
CA ASP A 400 17.30 -13.48 -2.76
C ASP A 400 18.20 -13.97 -1.63
N ILE A 401 18.75 -15.18 -1.77
CA ILE A 401 19.69 -15.74 -0.78
C ILE A 401 20.97 -14.88 -0.70
N LYS A 402 21.48 -14.41 -1.85
CA LYS A 402 22.71 -13.62 -1.91
C LYS A 402 22.61 -12.28 -1.18
N TYR A 403 21.46 -11.60 -1.28
CA TYR A 403 21.27 -10.25 -0.73
C TYR A 403 20.51 -10.21 0.60
N ARG A 404 20.25 -11.37 1.20
CA ARG A 404 19.49 -11.50 2.45
C ARG A 404 20.09 -10.67 3.59
N GLY A 405 19.23 -9.92 4.28
CA GLY A 405 19.58 -9.05 5.41
C GLY A 405 20.40 -7.81 5.06
N GLN A 406 20.75 -7.59 3.79
CA GLN A 406 21.60 -6.47 3.34
C GLN A 406 21.15 -5.88 2.00
N TYR A 407 19.89 -6.11 1.59
CA TYR A 407 19.43 -5.76 0.25
C TYR A 407 19.55 -4.26 -0.04
N GLN A 408 19.19 -3.37 0.89
CA GLN A 408 19.27 -1.91 0.70
C GLN A 408 20.65 -1.43 0.22
N LYS A 409 21.75 -2.06 0.68
CA LYS A 409 23.11 -1.69 0.27
C LYS A 409 23.41 -2.06 -1.18
N TYR A 410 22.81 -3.15 -1.67
CA TYR A 410 23.06 -3.68 -3.01
C TYR A 410 21.91 -3.44 -3.98
N ALA A 411 20.80 -2.84 -3.54
CA ALA A 411 19.60 -2.65 -4.35
C ALA A 411 19.88 -1.88 -5.65
N LEU A 412 20.58 -0.75 -5.58
CA LEU A 412 20.96 0.03 -6.76
C LEU A 412 21.86 -0.78 -7.70
N LEU A 413 22.91 -1.40 -7.14
CA LEU A 413 23.85 -2.24 -7.89
C LEU A 413 23.14 -3.42 -8.56
N TRP A 414 22.17 -4.04 -7.90
CA TRP A 414 21.39 -5.16 -8.40
C TRP A 414 20.49 -4.74 -9.55
N MET A 415 19.69 -3.70 -9.36
CA MET A 415 18.72 -3.22 -10.35
C MET A 415 19.39 -2.69 -11.62
N GLU A 416 20.58 -2.08 -11.51
CA GLU A 416 21.33 -1.61 -12.68
C GLU A 416 22.16 -2.73 -13.34
N SER A 417 22.29 -3.88 -12.68
CA SER A 417 23.14 -4.96 -13.17
C SER A 417 22.59 -5.66 -14.42
N VAL A 418 23.50 -6.14 -15.26
CA VAL A 418 23.19 -6.97 -16.43
C VAL A 418 22.40 -8.24 -16.06
N PRO A 419 22.71 -8.98 -14.97
CA PRO A 419 21.90 -10.12 -14.53
C PRO A 419 20.42 -9.78 -14.30
N CYS A 420 20.10 -8.66 -13.65
CA CYS A 420 18.71 -8.23 -13.44
C CYS A 420 18.00 -7.97 -14.78
N ARG A 421 18.66 -7.25 -15.70
CA ARG A 421 18.11 -6.97 -17.03
C ARG A 421 17.86 -8.26 -17.84
N LEU A 422 18.77 -9.24 -17.76
CA LEU A 422 18.60 -10.55 -18.41
C LEU A 422 17.48 -11.39 -17.79
N LEU A 423 17.28 -11.33 -16.47
CA LEU A 423 16.15 -11.99 -15.82
C LEU A 423 14.81 -11.41 -16.28
N GLY A 424 14.71 -10.08 -16.38
CA GLY A 424 13.52 -9.41 -16.90
C GLY A 424 13.23 -9.74 -18.36
N PHE A 425 14.27 -9.84 -19.19
CA PHE A 425 14.18 -10.32 -20.56
C PHE A 425 13.61 -11.75 -20.64
N LEU A 426 14.18 -12.69 -19.87
CA LEU A 426 13.74 -14.09 -19.84
C LEU A 426 12.30 -14.23 -19.37
N ALA A 427 11.93 -13.50 -18.32
CA ALA A 427 10.57 -13.51 -17.80
C ALA A 427 9.57 -12.98 -18.84
N THR A 428 9.86 -11.85 -19.48
CA THR A 428 8.99 -11.25 -20.51
C THR A 428 8.86 -12.13 -21.74
N LEU A 429 9.98 -12.68 -22.21
CA LEU A 429 10.01 -13.62 -23.34
C LEU A 429 9.12 -14.84 -23.03
N SER A 430 9.27 -15.41 -21.84
CA SER A 430 8.50 -16.57 -21.41
C SER A 430 7.00 -16.27 -21.35
N THR A 431 6.58 -15.19 -20.67
CA THR A 431 5.16 -14.87 -20.52
C THR A 431 4.48 -14.59 -21.85
N GLU A 432 5.08 -13.75 -22.69
CA GLU A 432 4.46 -13.29 -23.93
C GLU A 432 4.41 -14.42 -24.98
N VAL A 433 5.49 -15.22 -25.10
CA VAL A 433 5.49 -16.39 -25.99
C VAL A 433 4.47 -17.42 -25.55
N SER A 434 4.36 -17.71 -24.24
CA SER A 434 3.37 -18.67 -23.74
C SER A 434 1.93 -18.23 -24.07
N VAL A 435 1.58 -16.95 -23.92
CA VAL A 435 0.24 -16.42 -24.28
C VAL A 435 -0.06 -16.57 -25.77
N LEU A 436 0.88 -16.19 -26.61
CA LEU A 436 0.72 -16.27 -28.06
C LEU A 436 0.61 -17.73 -28.54
N LEU A 437 1.39 -18.64 -27.94
CA LEU A 437 1.31 -20.08 -28.23
C LEU A 437 -0.02 -20.69 -27.78
N LEU A 438 -0.54 -20.29 -26.62
CA LEU A 438 -1.86 -20.72 -26.15
C LEU A 438 -2.95 -20.24 -27.11
N THR A 439 -2.90 -18.96 -27.51
CA THR A 439 -3.86 -18.39 -28.48
C THR A 439 -3.79 -19.09 -29.84
N PHE A 440 -2.58 -19.43 -30.29
CA PHE A 440 -2.39 -20.22 -31.51
C PHE A 440 -3.00 -21.62 -31.39
N LEU A 441 -2.74 -22.32 -30.27
CA LEU A 441 -3.32 -23.63 -29.99
C LEU A 441 -4.86 -23.59 -29.97
N THR A 442 -5.46 -22.54 -29.41
CA THR A 442 -6.93 -22.39 -29.38
C THR A 442 -7.49 -22.12 -30.77
N LEU A 443 -6.84 -21.26 -31.57
CA LEU A 443 -7.26 -20.95 -32.94
C LEU A 443 -7.14 -22.16 -33.87
N GLU A 444 -6.05 -22.93 -33.77
CA GLU A 444 -5.88 -24.17 -34.53
C GLU A 444 -7.05 -25.14 -34.29
N LYS A 445 -7.49 -25.26 -33.03
CA LYS A 445 -8.65 -26.10 -32.68
C LYS A 445 -9.97 -25.52 -33.14
N PHE A 446 -10.16 -24.22 -32.99
CA PHE A 446 -11.35 -23.53 -33.46
C PHE A 446 -11.59 -23.78 -34.94
N LEU A 447 -10.54 -23.62 -35.78
CA LEU A 447 -10.65 -23.83 -37.23
C LEU A 447 -11.03 -25.28 -37.57
N VAL A 448 -10.44 -26.27 -36.89
CA VAL A 448 -10.73 -27.69 -37.16
C VAL A 448 -12.12 -28.12 -36.71
N ILE A 449 -12.63 -27.58 -35.60
CA ILE A 449 -13.92 -27.98 -35.02
C ILE A 449 -15.08 -27.25 -35.71
N VAL A 450 -14.97 -25.94 -35.90
CA VAL A 450 -16.06 -25.13 -36.45
C VAL A 450 -16.16 -25.28 -37.97
N PHE A 451 -15.03 -25.50 -38.68
CA PHE A 451 -14.98 -25.60 -40.14
C PHE A 451 -14.37 -26.94 -40.63
N PRO A 452 -15.02 -28.09 -40.35
CA PRO A 452 -14.44 -29.43 -40.59
C PRO A 452 -14.12 -29.75 -42.06
N PHE A 453 -14.81 -29.14 -43.02
CA PHE A 453 -14.64 -29.37 -44.47
C PHE A 453 -13.87 -28.26 -45.20
N SER A 454 -13.43 -27.24 -44.49
CA SER A 454 -12.57 -26.22 -45.09
C SER A 454 -11.15 -26.77 -45.25
N ASN A 455 -10.51 -26.56 -46.41
CA ASN A 455 -9.10 -26.94 -46.64
C ASN A 455 -8.09 -26.10 -45.82
N LEU A 456 -8.52 -25.47 -44.73
CA LEU A 456 -7.74 -24.58 -43.87
C LEU A 456 -6.85 -25.35 -42.86
N ARG A 457 -6.72 -26.67 -42.97
CA ARG A 457 -5.80 -27.44 -42.11
C ARG A 457 -4.35 -27.03 -42.39
N LEU A 458 -3.74 -26.36 -41.41
CA LEU A 458 -2.33 -25.99 -41.44
C LEU A 458 -1.46 -27.25 -41.61
N GLY A 459 -0.65 -27.27 -42.66
CA GLY A 459 0.33 -28.33 -42.88
C GLY A 459 1.49 -28.24 -41.89
N LYS A 460 2.26 -29.33 -41.73
CA LYS A 460 3.42 -29.37 -40.80
C LYS A 460 4.40 -28.22 -40.98
N ARG A 461 4.69 -27.84 -42.23
CA ARG A 461 5.59 -26.73 -42.57
C ARG A 461 5.00 -25.38 -42.17
N GLN A 462 3.70 -25.17 -42.39
CA GLN A 462 3.00 -23.94 -42.01
C GLN A 462 2.91 -23.79 -40.49
N THR A 463 2.61 -24.87 -39.76
CA THR A 463 2.64 -24.88 -38.28
C THR A 463 4.04 -24.56 -37.75
N ALA A 464 5.09 -25.15 -38.34
CA ALA A 464 6.47 -24.87 -37.92
C ALA A 464 6.85 -23.39 -38.15
N VAL A 465 6.47 -22.81 -39.30
CA VAL A 465 6.69 -21.38 -39.60
C VAL A 465 5.93 -20.50 -38.61
N ALA A 466 4.66 -20.80 -38.31
CA ALA A 466 3.86 -20.05 -37.35
C ALA A 466 4.47 -20.07 -35.92
N LEU A 467 4.93 -21.25 -35.47
CA LEU A 467 5.59 -21.39 -34.17
C LEU A 467 6.92 -20.63 -34.12
N ALA A 468 7.71 -20.65 -35.20
CA ALA A 468 8.94 -19.87 -35.31
C ALA A 468 8.66 -18.35 -35.33
N SER A 469 7.60 -17.90 -36.01
CA SER A 469 7.22 -16.48 -36.02
C SER A 469 6.75 -15.98 -34.65
N ILE A 470 6.06 -16.83 -33.87
CA ILE A 470 5.65 -16.49 -32.49
C ILE A 470 6.89 -16.29 -31.61
N TRP A 471 7.89 -17.17 -31.72
CA TRP A 471 9.16 -17.00 -31.00
C TRP A 471 9.92 -15.74 -31.44
N GLY A 472 9.98 -15.47 -32.75
CA GLY A 472 10.60 -14.27 -33.28
C GLY A 472 9.91 -12.99 -32.76
N LEU A 473 8.58 -12.97 -32.74
CA LEU A 473 7.80 -11.84 -32.20
C LEU A 473 8.04 -11.67 -30.69
N GLY A 474 8.02 -12.77 -29.92
CA GLY A 474 8.30 -12.71 -28.48
C GLY A 474 9.71 -12.23 -28.15
N PHE A 475 10.72 -12.67 -28.92
CA PHE A 475 12.08 -12.16 -28.80
C PHE A 475 12.16 -10.68 -29.12
N LEU A 476 11.50 -10.23 -30.19
CA LEU A 476 11.44 -8.82 -30.55
C LEU A 476 10.81 -7.98 -29.43
N ILE A 477 9.68 -8.42 -28.87
CA ILE A 477 9.02 -7.76 -27.74
C ILE A 477 9.99 -7.65 -26.54
N ALA A 478 10.65 -8.75 -26.16
CA ALA A 478 11.59 -8.71 -25.04
C ALA A 478 12.87 -7.88 -25.35
N ALA A 479 13.26 -7.75 -26.62
CA ALA A 479 14.48 -7.04 -27.02
C ALA A 479 14.29 -5.52 -27.22
N ILE A 480 13.08 -5.05 -27.56
CA ILE A 480 12.79 -3.62 -27.82
C ILE A 480 13.29 -2.70 -26.70
N PRO A 481 13.07 -2.98 -25.40
CA PRO A 481 13.54 -2.11 -24.32
C PRO A 481 15.07 -1.91 -24.25
N PHE A 482 15.86 -2.76 -24.92
CA PHE A 482 17.32 -2.60 -24.99
C PHE A 482 17.78 -1.68 -26.13
N THR A 483 16.91 -1.36 -27.10
CA THR A 483 17.32 -0.63 -28.32
C THR A 483 17.48 0.87 -28.12
N SER A 484 16.78 1.46 -27.14
CA SER A 484 16.86 2.89 -26.84
C SER A 484 16.84 3.13 -25.33
N GLU A 485 18.03 3.20 -24.73
CA GLU A 485 18.17 3.55 -23.30
C GLU A 485 17.60 4.96 -23.00
N ASP A 486 17.67 5.90 -23.95
CA ASP A 486 17.11 7.26 -23.78
C ASP A 486 15.58 7.29 -23.70
N TYR A 487 14.89 6.31 -24.29
CA TYR A 487 13.42 6.27 -24.35
C TYR A 487 12.81 5.35 -23.29
N PHE A 488 13.47 4.22 -23.00
CA PHE A 488 12.99 3.21 -22.06
C PHE A 488 13.67 3.25 -20.69
N GLY A 489 14.83 3.90 -20.58
CA GLY A 489 15.65 3.89 -19.37
C GLY A 489 16.03 2.47 -18.94
N ASN A 490 16.22 2.27 -17.64
CA ASN A 490 16.40 0.93 -17.07
C ASN A 490 15.07 0.19 -16.92
N PHE A 491 14.43 -0.16 -18.04
CA PHE A 491 13.07 -0.73 -18.10
C PHE A 491 12.88 -1.97 -17.22
N TYR A 492 13.81 -2.93 -17.30
CA TYR A 492 13.75 -4.16 -16.51
C TYR A 492 14.20 -3.96 -15.06
N GLY A 493 15.13 -3.05 -14.80
CA GLY A 493 15.67 -2.79 -13.47
C GLY A 493 14.94 -1.71 -12.67
N LYS A 494 13.62 -1.55 -12.86
CA LYS A 494 12.83 -0.59 -12.07
C LYS A 494 12.50 -1.10 -10.67
N ASN A 495 12.42 -2.42 -10.49
CA ASN A 495 12.10 -3.07 -9.21
C ASN A 495 13.09 -4.20 -8.88
N GLY A 496 13.06 -4.67 -7.63
CA GLY A 496 13.96 -5.73 -7.17
C GLY A 496 13.77 -7.07 -7.88
N VAL A 497 12.57 -7.36 -8.36
CA VAL A 497 12.24 -8.62 -9.05
C VAL A 497 12.60 -8.59 -10.55
N CYS A 498 13.02 -7.44 -11.06
CA CYS A 498 13.40 -7.22 -12.45
C CYS A 498 12.26 -7.49 -13.45
N PHE A 499 11.00 -7.26 -13.06
CA PHE A 499 9.82 -7.57 -13.88
C PHE A 499 8.95 -6.34 -14.13
N PRO A 500 8.63 -5.97 -15.38
CA PRO A 500 8.07 -4.67 -15.76
C PRO A 500 6.55 -4.50 -15.50
N LEU A 501 5.99 -5.20 -14.50
CA LEU A 501 4.56 -5.17 -14.19
C LEU A 501 4.17 -4.16 -13.10
N HIS A 502 5.15 -3.63 -12.37
CA HIS A 502 4.89 -2.75 -11.24
C HIS A 502 4.59 -1.34 -11.76
N TYR A 503 3.37 -0.86 -11.49
CA TYR A 503 2.92 0.46 -11.88
C TYR A 503 3.53 1.51 -10.95
N ASP A 504 4.56 2.21 -11.41
CA ASP A 504 5.02 3.44 -10.76
C ASP A 504 4.41 4.65 -11.49
N GLN A 505 3.79 5.57 -10.75
CA GLN A 505 3.18 6.78 -11.34
C GLN A 505 4.20 7.70 -12.04
N ALA A 506 5.50 7.46 -11.83
CA ALA A 506 6.62 8.25 -12.31
C ALA A 506 7.30 7.67 -13.57
N GLU A 507 6.63 6.81 -14.33
CA GLU A 507 7.19 6.30 -15.57
C GLU A 507 7.24 7.35 -16.68
N ASP A 508 8.39 7.45 -17.36
CA ASP A 508 8.51 8.16 -18.63
C ASP A 508 7.41 7.69 -19.59
N PHE A 509 6.77 8.66 -20.24
CA PHE A 509 5.56 8.48 -21.06
C PHE A 509 5.68 7.30 -22.05
N GLY A 510 6.87 7.09 -22.61
CA GLY A 510 7.17 6.01 -23.55
C GLY A 510 7.21 4.61 -22.94
N SER A 511 7.93 4.44 -21.83
CA SER A 511 8.04 3.14 -21.13
C SER A 511 6.70 2.65 -20.59
N ARG A 512 5.88 3.60 -20.08
CA ARG A 512 4.53 3.35 -19.60
C ARG A 512 3.61 2.87 -20.71
N GLY A 513 3.60 3.58 -21.85
CA GLY A 513 2.79 3.21 -23.00
C GLY A 513 3.14 1.81 -23.53
N TYR A 514 4.42 1.46 -23.54
CA TYR A 514 4.88 0.15 -23.97
C TYR A 514 4.47 -0.98 -23.02
N SER A 515 4.74 -0.85 -21.71
CA SER A 515 4.36 -1.87 -20.73
C SER A 515 2.84 -2.09 -20.72
N LEU A 516 2.05 -1.02 -20.76
CA LEU A 516 0.58 -1.12 -20.87
C LEU A 516 0.15 -1.79 -22.19
N GLY A 517 0.72 -1.40 -23.32
CA GLY A 517 0.36 -1.97 -24.62
C GLY A 517 0.62 -3.48 -24.70
N ILE A 518 1.79 -3.92 -24.22
CA ILE A 518 2.18 -5.34 -24.25
C ILE A 518 1.43 -6.13 -23.18
N PHE A 519 1.63 -5.79 -21.91
CA PHE A 519 1.13 -6.62 -20.82
C PHE A 519 -0.38 -6.52 -20.63
N LEU A 520 -1.02 -5.37 -20.93
CA LEU A 520 -2.47 -5.22 -20.84
C LEU A 520 -3.13 -5.38 -22.21
N GLY A 521 -2.67 -4.65 -23.23
CA GLY A 521 -3.30 -4.63 -24.56
C GLY A 521 -3.25 -5.98 -25.28
N MET A 522 -2.07 -6.53 -25.53
CA MET A 522 -1.94 -7.80 -26.26
C MET A 522 -2.53 -8.97 -25.48
N ASN A 523 -2.27 -9.06 -24.17
CA ASN A 523 -2.82 -10.13 -23.34
C ASN A 523 -4.35 -10.08 -23.26
N LEU A 524 -4.96 -8.89 -23.21
CA LEU A 524 -6.42 -8.75 -23.29
C LEU A 524 -6.95 -9.22 -24.64
N LEU A 525 -6.30 -8.83 -25.74
CA LEU A 525 -6.71 -9.25 -27.08
C LEU A 525 -6.62 -10.79 -27.23
N ALA A 526 -5.51 -11.39 -26.79
CA ALA A 526 -5.33 -12.83 -26.76
C ALA A 526 -6.45 -13.52 -25.97
N PHE A 527 -6.76 -13.03 -24.76
CA PHE A 527 -7.84 -13.56 -23.94
C PHE A 527 -9.21 -13.45 -24.61
N LEU A 528 -9.54 -12.32 -25.25
CA LEU A 528 -10.80 -12.15 -25.97
C LEU A 528 -10.92 -13.14 -27.14
N ILE A 529 -9.83 -13.34 -27.89
CA ILE A 529 -9.79 -14.33 -28.99
C ILE A 529 -10.01 -15.74 -28.44
N ILE A 530 -9.35 -16.08 -27.34
CA ILE A 530 -9.46 -17.36 -26.64
C ILE A 530 -10.92 -17.60 -26.21
N VAL A 531 -11.53 -16.65 -25.49
CA VAL A 531 -12.93 -16.75 -25.02
C VAL A 531 -13.90 -16.87 -26.19
N PHE A 532 -13.76 -16.03 -27.21
CA PHE A 532 -14.61 -16.09 -28.41
C PHE A 532 -14.51 -17.45 -29.10
N SER A 533 -13.29 -17.93 -29.31
CA SER A 533 -13.02 -19.25 -29.92
C SER A 533 -13.68 -20.38 -29.12
N TYR A 534 -13.67 -20.28 -27.78
CA TYR A 534 -14.29 -21.26 -26.90
C TYR A 534 -15.82 -21.27 -26.97
N VAL A 535 -16.45 -20.10 -26.94
CA VAL A 535 -17.91 -19.98 -27.07
C VAL A 535 -18.35 -20.57 -28.42
N ALA A 536 -17.66 -20.22 -29.50
CA ALA A 536 -18.00 -20.70 -30.83
C ALA A 536 -17.78 -22.22 -30.99
N MET A 537 -16.69 -22.77 -30.47
CA MET A 537 -16.46 -24.23 -30.45
C MET A 537 -17.56 -24.96 -29.67
N PHE A 538 -17.95 -24.44 -28.50
CA PHE A 538 -18.99 -25.04 -27.68
C PHE A 538 -20.36 -25.05 -28.39
N CYS A 539 -20.77 -23.93 -28.98
CA CYS A 539 -22.00 -23.83 -29.76
C CYS A 539 -22.00 -24.79 -30.96
N SER A 540 -20.87 -24.91 -31.66
CA SER A 540 -20.72 -25.84 -32.79
C SER A 540 -20.88 -27.30 -32.35
N ILE A 541 -20.19 -27.71 -31.27
CA ILE A 541 -20.28 -29.08 -30.73
C ILE A 541 -21.71 -29.42 -30.29
N GLN A 542 -22.40 -28.49 -29.61
CA GLN A 542 -23.79 -28.70 -29.20
C GLN A 542 -24.73 -28.83 -30.40
N LYS A 543 -24.54 -28.02 -31.44
CA LYS A 543 -25.32 -28.10 -32.67
C LYS A 543 -25.11 -29.43 -33.39
N THR A 544 -23.87 -29.90 -33.51
CA THR A 544 -23.55 -31.19 -34.12
C THR A 544 -24.12 -32.36 -33.31
N ALA A 545 -24.08 -32.28 -31.98
CA ALA A 545 -24.66 -33.30 -31.09
C ALA A 545 -26.20 -33.40 -31.20
N LEU A 546 -26.90 -32.29 -31.46
CA LEU A 546 -28.36 -32.28 -31.65
C LEU A 546 -28.79 -32.83 -33.02
N GLN A 547 -27.96 -32.70 -34.06
CA GLN A 547 -28.31 -33.09 -35.44
C GLN A 547 -28.03 -34.57 -35.79
N THR A 548 -27.30 -35.32 -34.95
CA THR A 548 -26.93 -36.73 -35.21
C THR A 548 -27.46 -37.66 -34.12
N SER A 549 -28.78 -37.87 -34.08
CA SER A 549 -29.42 -38.76 -33.08
C SER A 549 -29.30 -40.26 -33.39
N GLU A 550 -28.80 -40.67 -34.56
CA GLU A 550 -28.90 -42.07 -35.04
C GLU A 550 -27.61 -42.92 -34.90
N VAL A 551 -26.43 -42.35 -34.58
CA VAL A 551 -25.17 -43.12 -34.45
C VAL A 551 -24.50 -42.91 -33.08
N ARG A 552 -25.14 -43.42 -32.03
CA ARG A 552 -24.80 -43.21 -30.61
C ARG A 552 -23.43 -43.78 -30.17
N SER A 553 -22.83 -44.70 -30.90
CA SER A 553 -21.60 -45.42 -30.48
C SER A 553 -20.28 -44.73 -30.87
N HIS A 554 -20.23 -44.04 -32.01
CA HIS A 554 -19.05 -43.28 -32.45
C HIS A 554 -18.95 -41.90 -31.75
N ILE A 555 -20.11 -41.30 -31.43
CA ILE A 555 -20.25 -40.00 -30.75
C ILE A 555 -19.65 -40.03 -29.33
N GLY A 556 -19.71 -41.15 -28.62
CA GLY A 556 -19.14 -41.27 -27.28
C GLY A 556 -17.62 -41.02 -27.22
N LYS A 557 -16.89 -41.32 -28.31
CA LYS A 557 -15.45 -41.01 -28.42
C LYS A 557 -15.22 -39.54 -28.78
N GLU A 558 -16.02 -38.96 -29.68
CA GLU A 558 -15.86 -37.55 -30.10
C GLU A 558 -16.30 -36.56 -29.01
N VAL A 559 -17.39 -36.85 -28.27
CA VAL A 559 -17.83 -36.07 -27.10
C VAL A 559 -16.85 -36.20 -25.94
N ALA A 560 -16.22 -37.36 -25.74
CA ALA A 560 -15.14 -37.51 -24.75
C ALA A 560 -13.88 -36.72 -25.14
N VAL A 561 -13.60 -36.57 -26.44
CA VAL A 561 -12.52 -35.74 -26.97
C VAL A 561 -12.84 -34.25 -26.80
N ALA A 562 -14.06 -33.82 -27.09
CA ALA A 562 -14.52 -32.45 -26.85
C ALA A 562 -14.49 -32.07 -25.35
N ASN A 563 -14.99 -32.93 -24.46
CA ASN A 563 -14.91 -32.72 -23.00
C ASN A 563 -13.45 -32.71 -22.49
N ARG A 564 -12.55 -33.48 -23.12
CA ARG A 564 -11.11 -33.44 -22.81
C ARG A 564 -10.50 -32.08 -23.17
N PHE A 565 -10.91 -31.47 -24.27
CA PHE A 565 -10.46 -30.13 -24.64
C PHE A 565 -11.07 -29.05 -23.75
N PHE A 566 -12.36 -29.16 -23.41
CA PHE A 566 -13.05 -28.25 -22.48
C PHE A 566 -12.30 -28.07 -21.15
N PHE A 567 -11.84 -29.16 -20.51
CA PHE A 567 -11.13 -29.05 -19.22
C PHE A 567 -9.71 -28.45 -19.33
N ILE A 568 -8.99 -28.66 -20.43
CA ILE A 568 -7.66 -28.05 -20.66
C ILE A 568 -7.81 -26.55 -20.89
N VAL A 569 -8.84 -26.19 -21.65
CA VAL A 569 -9.21 -24.83 -22.02
C VAL A 569 -9.75 -24.01 -20.84
N PHE A 570 -10.64 -24.61 -20.04
CA PHE A 570 -11.25 -23.99 -18.87
C PHE A 570 -10.24 -23.71 -17.75
N SER A 571 -9.27 -24.62 -17.58
CA SER A 571 -8.22 -24.46 -16.59
C SER A 571 -7.23 -23.37 -16.95
N ASP A 572 -6.87 -23.22 -18.23
CA ASP A 572 -6.06 -22.08 -18.71
C ASP A 572 -6.80 -20.75 -18.47
N ALA A 573 -8.10 -20.65 -18.81
CA ALA A 573 -8.90 -19.46 -18.54
C ALA A 573 -8.98 -19.09 -17.05
N ILE A 574 -9.11 -20.07 -16.15
CA ILE A 574 -9.08 -19.85 -14.70
C ILE A 574 -7.73 -19.33 -14.22
N CYS A 575 -6.62 -19.73 -14.85
CA CYS A 575 -5.28 -19.23 -14.48
C CYS A 575 -5.11 -17.74 -14.84
N TRP A 576 -5.82 -17.26 -15.87
CA TRP A 576 -5.76 -15.88 -16.32
C TRP A 576 -6.69 -14.93 -15.54
N ILE A 577 -7.81 -15.41 -15.00
CA ILE A 577 -8.77 -14.57 -14.25
C ILE A 577 -8.10 -13.79 -13.11
N PRO A 578 -7.28 -14.39 -12.23
CA PRO A 578 -6.57 -13.64 -11.20
C PRO A 578 -5.62 -12.60 -11.77
N VAL A 579 -4.87 -12.92 -12.83
CA VAL A 579 -3.95 -11.98 -13.49
C VAL A 579 -4.70 -10.75 -14.03
N PHE A 580 -5.89 -10.92 -14.60
CA PHE A 580 -6.74 -9.82 -15.08
C PHE A 580 -7.36 -9.00 -13.95
N VAL A 581 -7.93 -9.66 -12.93
CA VAL A 581 -8.52 -8.99 -11.75
C VAL A 581 -7.46 -8.14 -11.05
N LEU A 582 -6.24 -8.66 -10.90
CA LEU A 582 -5.14 -7.95 -10.26
C LEU A 582 -4.64 -6.76 -11.07
N LYS A 583 -4.65 -6.85 -12.42
CA LYS A 583 -4.30 -5.69 -13.27
C LYS A 583 -5.33 -4.58 -13.18
N ILE A 584 -6.62 -4.92 -13.07
CA ILE A 584 -7.68 -3.93 -12.83
C ILE A 584 -7.50 -3.29 -11.44
N LEU A 585 -7.21 -4.09 -10.40
CA LEU A 585 -6.95 -3.58 -9.05
C LEU A 585 -5.69 -2.71 -8.99
N SER A 586 -4.66 -3.03 -9.77
CA SER A 586 -3.46 -2.19 -9.93
C SER A 586 -3.76 -0.84 -10.60
N LEU A 587 -4.64 -0.80 -11.60
CA LEU A 587 -5.13 0.47 -12.17
C LEU A 587 -5.95 1.30 -11.17
N LEU A 588 -6.57 0.64 -10.18
CA LEU A 588 -7.32 1.26 -9.08
C LEU A 588 -6.43 1.64 -7.87
N GLN A 589 -5.10 1.51 -7.97
CA GLN A 589 -4.13 1.82 -6.91
C GLN A 589 -4.30 1.01 -5.61
N VAL A 590 -4.72 -0.25 -5.71
CA VAL A 590 -4.78 -1.17 -4.57
C VAL A 590 -3.54 -2.07 -4.55
N GLU A 591 -2.76 -2.03 -3.47
CA GLU A 591 -1.57 -2.85 -3.27
C GLU A 591 -1.96 -4.33 -3.02
N VAL A 592 -1.67 -5.20 -3.98
CA VAL A 592 -1.82 -6.65 -3.84
C VAL A 592 -0.52 -7.33 -4.27
N PRO A 593 0.01 -8.34 -3.58
CA PRO A 593 1.26 -9.00 -3.97
C PRO A 593 1.10 -9.79 -5.28
N VAL A 594 1.46 -9.14 -6.40
CA VAL A 594 1.18 -9.59 -7.78
C VAL A 594 2.05 -10.77 -8.25
N VAL A 595 3.16 -11.05 -7.56
CA VAL A 595 4.19 -12.03 -7.99
C VAL A 595 3.68 -13.48 -7.98
N PHE A 596 2.59 -13.77 -7.26
CA PHE A 596 2.09 -15.15 -7.11
C PHE A 596 1.32 -15.67 -8.33
N PHE A 597 0.64 -14.80 -9.09
CA PHE A 597 -0.35 -15.29 -10.08
C PHE A 597 0.24 -15.51 -11.47
N LEU A 598 1.28 -14.76 -11.81
CA LEU A 598 1.91 -14.84 -13.13
C LEU A 598 2.56 -16.21 -13.41
N PRO A 599 3.28 -16.86 -12.47
CA PRO A 599 3.91 -18.15 -12.73
C PRO A 599 3.00 -19.37 -12.56
N VAL A 600 1.81 -19.19 -11.97
CA VAL A 600 0.88 -20.29 -11.70
C VAL A 600 0.39 -20.94 -13.00
N ASN A 601 0.22 -20.14 -14.06
CA ASN A 601 -0.19 -20.68 -15.36
C ASN A 601 0.84 -21.70 -15.90
N SER A 602 2.11 -21.31 -15.94
CA SER A 602 3.22 -22.18 -16.39
C SER A 602 3.43 -23.42 -15.51
N ALA A 603 3.00 -23.38 -14.23
CA ALA A 603 3.07 -24.52 -13.31
C ALA A 603 1.92 -25.52 -13.53
N LEU A 604 0.73 -25.03 -13.93
CA LEU A 604 -0.45 -25.86 -14.15
C LEU A 604 -0.48 -26.50 -15.54
N ASN A 605 0.11 -25.86 -16.56
CA ASN A 605 0.21 -26.36 -17.94
C ASN A 605 0.65 -27.85 -18.01
N PRO A 606 1.75 -28.29 -17.36
CA PRO A 606 2.15 -29.69 -17.34
C PRO A 606 1.09 -30.66 -16.81
N ILE A 607 0.41 -30.28 -15.72
CA ILE A 607 -0.61 -31.10 -15.05
C ILE A 607 -1.79 -31.31 -16.00
N LEU A 608 -2.23 -30.23 -16.65
CA LEU A 608 -3.35 -30.23 -17.58
C LEU A 608 -3.07 -31.08 -18.81
N TYR A 609 -1.89 -30.94 -19.42
CA TYR A 609 -1.55 -31.73 -20.61
C TYR A 609 -1.20 -33.18 -20.30
N THR A 610 -0.77 -33.50 -19.08
CA THR A 610 -0.42 -34.87 -18.66
C THR A 610 -1.66 -35.67 -18.24
N LEU A 611 -2.48 -35.13 -17.34
CA LEU A 611 -3.68 -35.83 -16.81
C LEU A 611 -4.74 -36.08 -17.87
N THR A 612 -4.75 -35.26 -18.92
CA THR A 612 -5.73 -35.38 -20.00
C THR A 612 -5.30 -36.36 -21.09
N THR A 613 -4.05 -36.85 -21.08
CA THR A 613 -3.57 -37.78 -22.11
C THR A 613 -4.08 -39.21 -21.88
N SER A 614 -4.65 -39.85 -22.93
CA SER A 614 -5.21 -41.20 -22.90
C SER A 614 -4.22 -42.23 -22.34
N PHE A 615 -2.96 -42.14 -22.75
CA PHE A 615 -1.87 -42.99 -22.27
C PHE A 615 -1.69 -42.95 -20.74
N PHE A 616 -1.76 -41.77 -20.11
CA PHE A 616 -1.63 -41.65 -18.65
C PHE A 616 -2.89 -42.14 -17.95
N LYS A 617 -4.08 -41.88 -18.49
CA LYS A 617 -5.34 -42.45 -17.99
C LYS A 617 -5.33 -43.97 -18.06
N ASP A 618 -4.77 -44.57 -19.11
CA ASP A 618 -4.72 -46.02 -19.28
C ASP A 618 -3.70 -46.65 -18.33
N LYS A 619 -2.51 -46.04 -18.15
CA LYS A 619 -1.54 -46.46 -17.12
C LYS A 619 -2.07 -46.24 -15.70
N LEU A 620 -2.77 -45.14 -15.42
CA LEU A 620 -3.38 -44.85 -14.13
C LEU A 620 -4.54 -45.79 -13.84
N LYS A 621 -5.39 -46.11 -14.84
CA LYS A 621 -6.43 -47.14 -14.75
C LYS A 621 -5.81 -48.52 -14.52
N GLN A 622 -4.70 -48.85 -15.17
CA GLN A 622 -3.96 -50.10 -14.91
C GLN A 622 -3.36 -50.14 -13.51
N LEU A 623 -2.80 -49.04 -13.01
CA LEU A 623 -2.28 -48.92 -11.65
C LEU A 623 -3.39 -48.98 -10.59
N LEU A 624 -4.51 -48.29 -10.82
CA LEU A 624 -5.71 -48.34 -9.99
C LEU A 624 -6.35 -49.73 -10.02
N HIS A 625 -6.40 -50.41 -11.17
CA HIS A 625 -6.83 -51.80 -11.26
C HIS A 625 -5.87 -52.76 -10.55
N LYS A 626 -4.56 -52.52 -10.62
CA LYS A 626 -3.54 -53.29 -9.89
C LYS A 626 -3.65 -53.06 -8.39
N HIS A 627 -3.95 -51.83 -7.95
CA HIS A 627 -4.21 -51.49 -6.55
C HIS A 627 -5.54 -52.05 -6.04
N ARG A 628 -6.60 -51.99 -6.85
CA ARG A 628 -7.93 -52.55 -6.54
C ARG A 628 -7.87 -54.08 -6.50
N ARG A 629 -7.12 -54.73 -7.40
CA ARG A 629 -6.82 -56.18 -7.34
C ARG A 629 -5.97 -56.53 -6.11
N LYS A 630 -4.93 -55.74 -5.78
CA LYS A 630 -4.15 -55.93 -4.54
C LYS A 630 -5.00 -55.74 -3.28
N SER A 631 -5.93 -54.79 -3.28
CA SER A 631 -6.87 -54.54 -2.18
C SER A 631 -7.88 -55.69 -2.03
N ILE A 632 -8.48 -56.16 -3.14
CA ILE A 632 -9.38 -57.32 -3.15
C ILE A 632 -8.64 -58.59 -2.70
N PHE A 633 -7.39 -58.82 -3.13
CA PHE A 633 -6.57 -59.93 -2.64
C PHE A 633 -6.18 -59.77 -1.16
N LYS A 634 -5.98 -58.55 -0.64
CA LYS A 634 -5.74 -58.29 0.79
C LYS A 634 -7.00 -58.54 1.64
N VAL A 635 -8.18 -58.24 1.10
CA VAL A 635 -9.48 -58.53 1.76
C VAL A 635 -9.80 -60.02 1.73
N LYS A 636 -9.56 -60.72 0.61
CA LYS A 636 -9.71 -62.19 0.54
C LYS A 636 -8.70 -62.95 1.40
N LYS A 637 -7.47 -62.45 1.54
CA LYS A 637 -6.47 -63.03 2.45
C LYS A 637 -6.79 -62.77 3.93
N LYS A 638 -7.50 -61.69 4.25
CA LYS A 638 -8.04 -61.41 5.60
C LYS A 638 -9.30 -62.22 5.94
N SER A 639 -10.12 -62.61 4.96
CA SER A 639 -11.32 -63.41 5.22
C SER A 639 -11.05 -64.93 5.30
N LEU A 640 -9.86 -65.40 4.91
CA LEU A 640 -9.48 -66.82 4.98
C LEU A 640 -8.54 -67.18 6.14
N SER A 641 -8.23 -66.22 7.04
CA SER A 641 -7.24 -66.42 8.12
C SER A 641 -7.82 -66.28 9.54
N THR A 642 -9.14 -66.43 9.72
CA THR A 642 -9.77 -66.45 11.05
C THR A 642 -10.90 -67.47 11.12
N SER A 643 -10.54 -68.75 11.23
CA SER A 643 -11.36 -69.80 11.87
C SER A 643 -10.50 -71.05 12.04
N ILE A 644 -9.59 -71.03 13.03
CA ILE A 644 -8.98 -72.23 13.59
C ILE A 644 -9.65 -72.41 14.96
N VAL A 645 -10.59 -73.34 15.03
CA VAL A 645 -11.09 -73.95 16.27
C VAL A 645 -10.34 -75.27 16.42
N TRP A 646 -9.79 -75.49 17.61
CA TRP A 646 -9.07 -76.70 17.99
C TRP A 646 -10.02 -77.86 18.24
N THR A 647 -9.72 -79.03 17.68
CA THR A 647 -10.07 -80.33 18.27
C THR A 647 -8.97 -81.34 17.95
N ASP A 648 -8.62 -82.11 18.97
CA ASP A 648 -7.58 -83.13 19.01
C ASP A 648 -7.78 -84.30 18.03
N ASP A 649 -6.65 -84.98 17.85
CA ASP A 649 -6.45 -86.41 17.54
C ASP A 649 -6.49 -86.97 16.10
N SER A 650 -5.37 -87.65 15.81
CA SER A 650 -5.23 -88.86 14.99
C SER A 650 -5.25 -88.78 13.45
N SER A 651 -4.04 -88.98 12.89
CA SER A 651 -3.73 -89.93 11.80
C SER A 651 -4.14 -89.66 10.34
N LEU A 652 -3.23 -90.15 9.48
CA LEU A 652 -3.35 -90.51 8.05
C LEU A 652 -3.03 -89.47 6.94
N LYS A 653 -1.95 -89.84 6.23
CA LYS A 653 -1.54 -89.46 4.87
C LYS A 653 -2.50 -89.99 3.79
N LEU A 654 -2.26 -89.48 2.58
CA LEU A 654 -2.46 -90.07 1.23
C LEU A 654 -3.73 -89.59 0.49
N GLY A 655 -3.58 -88.70 -0.49
CA GLY A 655 -3.72 -89.02 -1.93
C GLY A 655 -5.07 -88.50 -2.44
N VAL A 656 -5.41 -88.30 -3.72
CA VAL A 656 -4.78 -88.38 -5.03
C VAL A 656 -5.92 -88.04 -6.04
N LEU A 657 -5.63 -87.34 -7.16
CA LEU A 657 -6.42 -87.25 -8.41
C LEU A 657 -7.88 -86.68 -8.34
N ASN A 658 -8.58 -86.15 -9.35
CA ASN A 658 -8.49 -85.93 -10.81
C ASN A 658 -9.60 -84.87 -11.15
N ARG A 659 -9.44 -83.90 -12.06
CA ARG A 659 -9.64 -83.91 -13.54
C ARG A 659 -11.11 -83.89 -14.04
N ILE A 660 -11.33 -83.16 -15.15
CA ILE A 660 -12.45 -83.16 -16.15
C ILE A 660 -13.56 -82.13 -15.85
N ALA A 661 -14.10 -81.23 -16.69
CA ALA A 661 -14.06 -80.79 -18.11
C ALA A 661 -15.48 -80.81 -18.74
N LEU A 662 -15.83 -79.68 -19.40
CA LEU A 662 -16.80 -79.41 -20.48
C LEU A 662 -18.30 -79.79 -20.39
N GLY A 663 -19.16 -78.90 -20.90
CA GLY A 663 -20.46 -79.25 -21.48
C GLY A 663 -21.46 -78.10 -21.66
N ASP A 664 -21.73 -77.71 -22.92
CA ASP A 664 -22.71 -76.71 -23.38
C ASP A 664 -24.16 -77.26 -23.50
N SER A 665 -25.12 -76.37 -23.23
CA SER A 665 -26.49 -76.17 -23.82
C SER A 665 -27.50 -77.33 -24.06
N ILE A 666 -28.77 -77.15 -23.65
CA ILE A 666 -30.03 -77.05 -24.48
C ILE A 666 -31.35 -77.21 -23.64
N MET A 667 -32.29 -76.26 -23.83
CA MET A 667 -33.79 -76.15 -23.73
C MET A 667 -34.73 -76.91 -22.74
N LYS A 668 -35.62 -76.11 -22.07
CA LYS A 668 -37.12 -76.15 -21.79
C LYS A 668 -37.81 -77.44 -21.24
N PRO A 669 -39.03 -77.46 -20.59
CA PRO A 669 -40.24 -76.59 -20.77
C PRO A 669 -41.24 -76.29 -19.57
N VAL A 670 -42.16 -75.31 -19.80
CA VAL A 670 -43.65 -75.20 -19.54
C VAL A 670 -44.36 -75.07 -18.14
N SER A 671 -45.21 -73.99 -18.05
CA SER A 671 -46.53 -73.75 -17.36
C SER A 671 -46.69 -73.61 -15.83
N PRO A 672 -47.81 -73.02 -15.33
CA PRO A 672 -48.97 -72.38 -16.03
C PRO A 672 -49.03 -70.85 -15.99
#